data_AF-A0A1J5DIM8-F1
#
_entry.id   AF-A0A1J5DIM8-F1
#
_cell.length_a   1.000
_cell.length_b   1.000
_cell.length_c   1.000
_cell.angle_alpha   90.00
_cell.angle_beta   90.00
_cell.angle_gamma   90.00
#
_symmetry.space_group_name_H-M   'P 1'
#
loop_
_entity.id
_entity.type
_entity.pdbx_description
1 polymer ?
#
loop_
_entity_poly.entity_id
_entity_poly.type
_entity_poly.pdbx_seq_one_letter_code
_entity_poly.pdbx_strand_id
1 'polypeptide(L)'
;MSVALVFPPSCDPTAPMLALPTLTAALRKAGEEVWQLDANLEAAEWLLTEETLARAEQRLNKRLNRLDRAEKLRHVEQLAYAALWEGRGHALGARGVEEAVELLRGRKPGFREPARYAAAVDTVEHAFALVSAAYTPLQVSLTTYRTPFAMLDPEEIARDAEERNNPYHVYFSALAQRIAERAPDLVGVSMMFPGQVLPAFLLAHHLRRAMPETLLVLGGPAATQLLVAMAEHRPENLEEEALRRALGPFDCAVLFEGEQVIVELAQLAREGERPRGLIEGTQAGSLSELPPPDFDGLPLERYLAPELVLPYDATRGCYHGKCSFCHYGLCERGTAPYRERDAETVGQHLQGLQERHGNRLFYLSHDAIKPSFLQQLCGENQRRGVPWRMAGDIRPERVLTAELCQELGAGGLLGVSLGVESGSPRVLASMRKATKVEHVRAAIANLAEANIAVEVMAFTDFPGETMGEAFETLTLVDELGEQISALMCGRFGLTAGSEVAAEPARFGLRELWRVDGDFYGMGLFYAERRASKTDEESERVERELGRVSERWSLRSYPWAGSLSTAHTLIAYASRGPGALRVPHLEPHSGPTRTEPARFNPVKLGALAGAREAELWQFLTQERRAVSRAAYRELASAVPEAMPTPGRVRFGADGISWKR
;
A
#
# COMPACT_ATOMS: atom_id res chain seq x y z
N MET A 1 -13.31 16.64 25.43
CA MET A 1 -11.87 16.36 25.41
C MET A 1 -11.34 16.70 24.03
N SER A 2 -10.04 16.97 23.87
CA SER A 2 -9.45 17.12 22.53
C SER A 2 -8.70 15.84 22.16
N VAL A 3 -9.17 15.17 21.11
CA VAL A 3 -8.53 13.98 20.53
C VAL A 3 -7.93 14.35 19.18
N ALA A 4 -6.64 14.03 18.99
CA ALA A 4 -6.00 14.12 17.68
C ALA A 4 -5.93 12.72 17.05
N LEU A 5 -6.49 12.57 15.86
CA LEU A 5 -6.39 11.33 15.08
C LEU A 5 -5.48 11.56 13.88
N VAL A 6 -4.43 10.76 13.74
CA VAL A 6 -3.38 10.93 12.74
C VAL A 6 -3.29 9.70 11.83
N PHE A 7 -3.31 9.93 10.53
CA PHE A 7 -3.02 8.91 9.52
C PHE A 7 -1.59 9.10 8.98
N PRO A 8 -0.64 8.20 9.28
CA PRO A 8 0.78 8.40 8.97
C PRO A 8 1.09 8.11 7.48
N PRO A 9 2.18 8.67 6.90
CA PRO A 9 2.69 8.23 5.59
C PRO A 9 3.28 6.81 5.65
N SER A 10 3.60 6.14 4.54
CA SER A 10 3.25 6.49 3.16
C SER A 10 2.04 5.66 2.69
N CYS A 11 1.04 6.32 2.13
CA CYS A 11 -0.17 5.73 1.57
C CYS A 11 -0.73 6.60 0.42
N ASP A 12 -1.85 6.19 -0.18
CA ASP A 12 -2.54 6.90 -1.25
C ASP A 12 -2.97 8.34 -0.83
N PRO A 13 -2.45 9.41 -1.48
CA PRO A 13 -2.86 10.79 -1.24
C PRO A 13 -3.87 11.30 -2.28
N THR A 14 -4.47 10.42 -3.08
CA THR A 14 -5.48 10.75 -4.11
C THR A 14 -6.91 10.70 -3.55
N ALA A 15 -7.12 10.06 -2.40
CA ALA A 15 -8.39 10.05 -1.66
C ALA A 15 -8.17 9.95 -0.15
N PRO A 16 -9.12 10.44 0.68
CA PRO A 16 -9.08 10.23 2.12
C PRO A 16 -9.25 8.75 2.46
N MET A 17 -8.61 8.32 3.55
CA MET A 17 -8.73 6.96 4.06
C MET A 17 -9.82 6.84 5.11
N LEU A 18 -10.55 5.72 5.11
CA LEU A 18 -11.76 5.54 5.91
C LEU A 18 -11.51 5.51 7.44
N ALA A 19 -10.29 5.18 7.86
CA ALA A 19 -9.99 4.95 9.28
C ALA A 19 -10.26 6.17 10.17
N LEU A 20 -9.75 7.37 9.82
CA LEU A 20 -9.98 8.56 10.67
C LEU A 20 -11.44 9.01 10.66
N PRO A 21 -12.13 9.09 9.50
CA PRO A 21 -13.54 9.45 9.46
C PRO A 21 -14.45 8.55 10.29
N THR A 22 -14.20 7.23 10.29
CA THR A 22 -14.98 6.27 11.08
C THR A 22 -14.77 6.46 12.58
N LEU A 23 -13.51 6.59 13.03
CA LEU A 23 -13.20 6.85 14.45
C LEU A 23 -13.71 8.22 14.89
N THR A 24 -13.63 9.23 14.02
CA THR A 24 -14.13 10.59 14.27
C THR A 24 -15.64 10.58 14.47
N ALA A 25 -16.38 9.86 13.65
CA ALA A 25 -17.82 9.76 13.79
C ALA A 25 -18.23 9.12 15.12
N ALA A 26 -17.51 8.08 15.58
CA ALA A 26 -17.74 7.46 16.89
C ALA A 26 -17.46 8.42 18.05
N LEU A 27 -16.30 9.11 18.02
CA LEU A 27 -15.91 10.08 19.05
C LEU A 27 -16.84 11.30 19.12
N ARG A 28 -17.21 11.88 17.97
CA ARG A 28 -18.14 13.02 17.93
C ARG A 28 -19.55 12.63 18.38
N LYS A 29 -20.00 11.40 18.08
CA LYS A 29 -21.26 10.85 18.62
C LYS A 29 -21.22 10.76 20.16
N ALA A 30 -20.05 10.52 20.73
CA ALA A 30 -19.83 10.53 22.19
C ALA A 30 -19.60 11.94 22.78
N GLY A 31 -19.64 12.99 21.95
CA GLY A 31 -19.47 14.39 22.38
C GLY A 31 -18.02 14.84 22.51
N GLU A 32 -17.06 14.11 21.94
CA GLU A 32 -15.65 14.49 21.98
C GLU A 32 -15.27 15.44 20.82
N GLU A 33 -14.36 16.37 21.09
CA GLU A 33 -13.78 17.22 20.04
C GLU A 33 -12.65 16.46 19.35
N VAL A 34 -12.77 16.32 18.04
CA VAL A 34 -11.83 15.52 17.25
C VAL A 34 -11.17 16.38 16.19
N TRP A 35 -9.85 16.33 16.18
CA TRP A 35 -9.02 16.89 15.13
C TRP A 35 -8.41 15.78 14.27
N GLN A 36 -8.87 15.74 13.02
CA GLN A 36 -8.37 14.81 12.02
C GLN A 36 -7.12 15.38 11.33
N LEU A 37 -6.10 14.54 11.17
CA LEU A 37 -4.82 14.89 10.58
C LEU A 37 -4.40 13.80 9.59
N ASP A 38 -4.58 14.08 8.29
CA ASP A 38 -4.00 13.24 7.24
C ASP A 38 -2.53 13.62 7.04
N ALA A 39 -1.67 13.06 7.90
CA ALA A 39 -0.24 13.28 7.83
C ALA A 39 0.39 12.62 6.59
N ASN A 40 -0.30 11.67 5.95
CA ASN A 40 0.12 11.09 4.68
C ASN A 40 0.02 12.12 3.55
N LEU A 41 -1.13 12.75 3.37
CA LEU A 41 -1.33 13.80 2.37
C LEU A 41 -0.35 14.97 2.57
N GLU A 42 -0.26 15.46 3.79
CA GLU A 42 0.64 16.57 4.15
C GLU A 42 2.12 16.21 3.93
N ALA A 43 2.54 14.98 4.22
CA ALA A 43 3.90 14.51 3.98
C ALA A 43 4.21 14.38 2.48
N ALA A 44 3.24 13.92 1.68
CA ALA A 44 3.38 13.88 0.23
C ALA A 44 3.53 15.29 -0.35
N GLU A 45 2.67 16.23 0.03
CA GLU A 45 2.78 17.63 -0.38
C GLU A 45 4.13 18.25 0.04
N TRP A 46 4.59 17.98 1.26
CA TRP A 46 5.87 18.49 1.75
C TRP A 46 7.05 18.05 0.86
N LEU A 47 7.06 16.77 0.45
CA LEU A 47 8.09 16.23 -0.45
C LEU A 47 7.94 16.74 -1.89
N LEU A 48 6.73 17.07 -2.33
CA LEU A 48 6.41 17.52 -3.70
C LEU A 48 6.47 19.05 -3.86
N THR A 49 7.36 19.71 -3.11
CA THR A 49 7.68 21.14 -3.28
C THR A 49 9.02 21.31 -3.97
N GLU A 50 9.17 22.38 -4.76
CA GLU A 50 10.47 22.69 -5.39
C GLU A 50 11.56 22.91 -4.33
N GLU A 51 11.20 23.48 -3.18
CA GLU A 51 12.13 23.69 -2.07
C GLU A 51 12.66 22.36 -1.50
N THR A 52 11.78 21.39 -1.19
CA THR A 52 12.22 20.10 -0.65
C THR A 52 13.04 19.31 -1.66
N LEU A 53 12.66 19.34 -2.94
CA LEU A 53 13.43 18.68 -3.99
C LEU A 53 14.80 19.32 -4.21
N ALA A 54 14.91 20.65 -4.13
CA ALA A 54 16.20 21.34 -4.20
C ALA A 54 17.12 20.94 -3.04
N ARG A 55 16.58 20.79 -1.82
CA ARG A 55 17.33 20.28 -0.66
C ARG A 55 17.78 18.83 -0.86
N ALA A 56 16.92 17.98 -1.42
CA ALA A 56 17.26 16.60 -1.76
C ALA A 56 18.38 16.52 -2.81
N GLU A 57 18.29 17.33 -3.88
CA GLU A 57 19.33 17.43 -4.91
C GLU A 57 20.66 17.95 -4.34
N GLN A 58 20.63 18.97 -3.48
CA GLN A 58 21.83 19.47 -2.81
C GLN A 58 22.50 18.39 -1.95
N ARG A 59 21.70 17.65 -1.17
CA ARG A 59 22.16 16.52 -0.36
C ARG A 59 22.79 15.43 -1.22
N LEU A 60 22.10 15.04 -2.30
CA LEU A 60 22.57 14.06 -3.27
C LEU A 60 23.93 14.47 -3.85
N ASN A 61 24.04 15.70 -4.35
CA ASN A 61 25.27 16.20 -4.96
C ASN A 61 26.42 16.26 -3.93
N LYS A 62 26.15 16.68 -2.69
CA LYS A 62 27.15 16.66 -1.61
C LYS A 62 27.67 15.25 -1.32
N ARG A 63 26.77 14.26 -1.28
CA ARG A 63 27.15 12.85 -1.07
C ARG A 63 27.95 12.31 -2.25
N LEU A 64 27.52 12.59 -3.48
CA LEU A 64 28.19 12.13 -4.68
C LEU A 64 29.62 12.70 -4.78
N ASN A 65 29.77 14.01 -4.58
CA ASN A 65 31.08 14.68 -4.56
C ASN A 65 32.04 14.10 -3.52
N ARG A 66 31.54 13.62 -2.38
CA ARG A 66 32.36 12.93 -1.37
C ARG A 66 32.86 11.59 -1.89
N LEU A 67 31.98 10.80 -2.53
CA LEU A 67 32.34 9.49 -3.10
C LEU A 67 33.30 9.64 -4.28
N ASP A 68 33.12 10.64 -5.14
CA ASP A 68 34.06 10.95 -6.24
C ASP A 68 35.46 11.33 -5.74
N ARG A 69 35.61 11.78 -4.49
CA ARG A 69 36.92 12.06 -3.90
C ARG A 69 37.57 10.83 -3.27
N ALA A 70 36.81 9.77 -3.01
CA ALA A 70 37.33 8.55 -2.40
C ALA A 70 38.35 7.86 -3.31
N GLU A 71 39.38 7.26 -2.71
CA GLU A 71 40.38 6.48 -3.45
C GLU A 71 39.79 5.22 -4.07
N LYS A 72 38.83 4.62 -3.36
CA LYS A 72 38.11 3.39 -3.70
C LYS A 72 36.74 3.40 -3.04
N LEU A 73 35.80 2.60 -3.54
CA LEU A 73 34.45 2.48 -2.97
C LEU A 73 34.21 1.08 -2.42
N ARG A 74 33.79 0.99 -1.15
CA ARG A 74 33.30 -0.26 -0.53
C ARG A 74 31.90 -0.60 -1.05
N HIS A 75 31.44 -1.81 -0.82
CA HIS A 75 30.15 -2.32 -1.34
C HIS A 75 28.96 -1.35 -1.17
N VAL A 76 28.70 -0.90 0.06
CA VAL A 76 27.60 0.05 0.35
C VAL A 76 27.81 1.40 -0.35
N GLU A 77 29.06 1.81 -0.55
CA GLU A 77 29.39 3.05 -1.28
C GLU A 77 29.23 2.86 -2.79
N GLN A 78 29.44 1.66 -3.33
CA GLN A 78 29.17 1.33 -4.74
C GLN A 78 27.66 1.42 -5.04
N LEU A 79 26.82 0.82 -4.19
CA LEU A 79 25.36 0.91 -4.28
C LEU A 79 24.90 2.36 -4.19
N ALA A 80 25.38 3.10 -3.19
CA ALA A 80 25.03 4.50 -3.02
C ALA A 80 25.49 5.35 -4.22
N TYR A 81 26.68 5.10 -4.77
CA TYR A 81 27.19 5.85 -5.91
C TYR A 81 26.31 5.67 -7.16
N ALA A 82 25.85 4.45 -7.45
CA ALA A 82 24.92 4.18 -8.54
C ALA A 82 23.58 4.91 -8.34
N ALA A 83 22.96 4.74 -7.17
CA ALA A 83 21.69 5.38 -6.84
C ALA A 83 21.76 6.92 -6.87
N LEU A 84 22.88 7.51 -6.43
CA LEU A 84 23.07 8.96 -6.49
C LEU A 84 23.19 9.47 -7.94
N TRP A 85 23.81 8.72 -8.85
CA TRP A 85 23.86 9.08 -10.28
C TRP A 85 22.49 8.98 -10.94
N GLU A 86 21.72 7.93 -10.65
CA GLU A 86 20.32 7.79 -11.10
C GLU A 86 19.45 8.94 -10.56
N GLY A 87 19.62 9.30 -9.28
CA GLY A 87 18.92 10.42 -8.67
C GLY A 87 19.19 11.77 -9.34
N ARG A 88 20.34 11.97 -10.00
CA ARG A 88 20.56 13.17 -10.84
C ARG A 88 19.67 13.20 -12.07
N GLY A 89 19.36 12.03 -12.63
CA GLY A 89 18.37 11.87 -13.70
C GLY A 89 16.96 12.19 -13.20
N HIS A 90 16.59 11.65 -12.04
CA HIS A 90 15.31 11.94 -11.41
C HIS A 90 15.13 13.43 -11.05
N ALA A 91 16.20 14.14 -10.66
CA ALA A 91 16.14 15.59 -10.47
C ALA A 91 15.79 16.38 -11.74
N LEU A 92 16.14 15.85 -12.93
CA LEU A 92 15.71 16.45 -14.20
C LEU A 92 14.25 16.12 -14.51
N GLY A 93 13.81 14.89 -14.21
CA GLY A 93 12.45 14.41 -14.41
C GLY A 93 11.42 15.01 -13.46
N ALA A 94 11.84 15.41 -12.25
CA ALA A 94 10.96 15.99 -11.22
C ALA A 94 10.72 17.51 -11.39
N ARG A 95 11.25 18.13 -12.46
CA ARG A 95 11.07 19.56 -12.70
C ARG A 95 9.61 19.87 -13.03
N GLY A 96 9.07 20.93 -12.43
CA GLY A 96 7.65 21.28 -12.57
C GLY A 96 6.72 20.40 -11.73
N VAL A 97 7.22 19.78 -10.64
CA VAL A 97 6.42 18.93 -9.75
C VAL A 97 5.17 19.64 -9.22
N GLU A 98 5.24 20.93 -8.90
CA GLU A 98 4.09 21.70 -8.40
C GLU A 98 3.03 21.88 -9.50
N GLU A 99 3.44 22.08 -10.74
CA GLU A 99 2.51 22.10 -11.88
C GLU A 99 1.86 20.73 -12.13
N ALA A 100 2.62 19.65 -12.00
CA ALA A 100 2.09 18.30 -12.08
C ALA A 100 1.05 18.04 -10.98
N VAL A 101 1.34 18.44 -9.74
CA VAL A 101 0.40 18.36 -8.59
C VAL A 101 -0.88 19.14 -8.87
N GLU A 102 -0.78 20.37 -9.36
CA GLU A 102 -1.98 21.18 -9.67
C GLU A 102 -2.79 20.62 -10.85
N LEU A 103 -2.16 19.93 -11.81
CA LEU A 103 -2.87 19.17 -12.85
C LEU A 103 -3.58 17.95 -12.27
N LEU A 104 -2.93 17.18 -11.40
CA LEU A 104 -3.51 16.00 -10.76
C LEU A 104 -4.72 16.36 -9.87
N ARG A 105 -4.67 17.52 -9.20
CA ARG A 105 -5.80 18.12 -8.47
C ARG A 105 -6.93 18.67 -9.34
N GLY A 106 -6.79 18.63 -10.66
CA GLY A 106 -7.75 19.22 -11.60
C GLY A 106 -7.79 20.75 -11.60
N ARG A 107 -6.85 21.43 -10.92
CA ARG A 107 -6.74 22.91 -10.90
C ARG A 107 -6.08 23.45 -12.16
N LYS A 108 -5.36 22.59 -12.90
CA LYS A 108 -4.95 22.80 -14.29
C LYS A 108 -5.64 21.80 -15.22
N PRO A 109 -6.02 22.21 -16.46
CA PRO A 109 -6.56 21.27 -17.43
C PRO A 109 -5.51 20.22 -17.80
N GLY A 110 -5.94 19.03 -18.21
CA GLY A 110 -5.05 17.99 -18.74
C GLY A 110 -5.14 16.63 -18.06
N PHE A 111 -5.76 16.53 -16.88
CA PHE A 111 -5.94 15.24 -16.18
C PHE A 111 -6.59 14.16 -17.06
N ARG A 112 -7.59 14.54 -17.87
CA ARG A 112 -8.32 13.58 -18.72
C ARG A 112 -7.58 13.21 -20.01
N GLU A 113 -6.48 13.90 -20.33
CA GLU A 113 -5.63 13.63 -21.49
C GLU A 113 -4.55 12.61 -21.10
N PRO A 114 -4.56 11.36 -21.64
CA PRO A 114 -3.65 10.29 -21.21
C PRO A 114 -2.17 10.69 -21.13
N ALA A 115 -1.68 11.41 -22.15
CA ALA A 115 -0.28 11.83 -22.22
C ALA A 115 0.11 12.85 -21.14
N ARG A 116 -0.79 13.80 -20.83
CA ARG A 116 -0.52 14.84 -19.82
C ARG A 116 -0.66 14.28 -18.40
N TYR A 117 -1.64 13.40 -18.18
CA TYR A 117 -1.76 12.63 -16.95
C TYR A 117 -0.49 11.79 -16.69
N ALA A 118 -0.06 11.02 -17.69
CA ALA A 118 1.14 10.21 -17.62
C ALA A 118 2.38 11.04 -17.24
N ALA A 119 2.61 12.16 -17.92
CA ALA A 119 3.74 13.03 -17.63
C ALA A 119 3.69 13.63 -16.21
N ALA A 120 2.50 14.00 -15.71
CA ALA A 120 2.34 14.49 -14.35
C ALA A 120 2.63 13.42 -13.29
N VAL A 121 2.15 12.19 -13.51
CA VAL A 121 2.47 11.03 -12.66
C VAL A 121 3.98 10.73 -12.68
N ASP A 122 4.60 10.67 -13.86
CA ASP A 122 6.04 10.42 -14.00
C ASP A 122 6.87 11.49 -13.25
N THR A 123 6.44 12.75 -13.30
CA THR A 123 7.10 13.85 -12.58
C THR A 123 7.05 13.64 -11.05
N VAL A 124 5.90 13.22 -10.52
CA VAL A 124 5.72 12.91 -9.09
C VAL A 124 6.56 11.69 -8.69
N GLU A 125 6.56 10.62 -9.48
CA GLU A 125 7.39 9.44 -9.22
C GLU A 125 8.89 9.77 -9.23
N HIS A 126 9.35 10.61 -10.17
CA HIS A 126 10.71 11.11 -10.18
C HIS A 126 11.06 11.96 -8.94
N ALA A 127 10.12 12.74 -8.42
CA ALA A 127 10.31 13.50 -7.19
C ALA A 127 10.60 12.56 -6.00
N PHE A 128 9.81 11.50 -5.84
CA PHE A 128 10.04 10.47 -4.81
C PHE A 128 11.34 9.68 -5.03
N ALA A 129 11.65 9.33 -6.29
CA ALA A 129 12.89 8.65 -6.63
C ALA A 129 14.14 9.50 -6.35
N LEU A 130 14.07 10.82 -6.56
CA LEU A 130 15.13 11.76 -6.15
C LEU A 130 15.31 11.75 -4.62
N VAL A 131 14.22 11.80 -3.85
CA VAL A 131 14.30 11.74 -2.38
C VAL A 131 14.91 10.39 -1.94
N SER A 132 14.47 9.27 -2.52
CA SER A 132 15.06 7.95 -2.28
C SER A 132 16.57 7.94 -2.54
N ALA A 133 17.02 8.46 -3.68
CA ALA A 133 18.45 8.55 -4.01
C ALA A 133 19.22 9.43 -3.01
N ALA A 134 18.67 10.60 -2.63
CA ALA A 134 19.28 11.51 -1.67
C ALA A 134 19.43 10.89 -0.27
N TYR A 135 18.55 9.96 0.10
CA TYR A 135 18.52 9.25 1.39
C TYR A 135 18.92 7.76 1.29
N THR A 136 19.45 7.31 0.15
CA THR A 136 19.85 5.91 -0.08
C THR A 136 20.69 5.36 1.10
N PRO A 137 20.36 4.16 1.64
CA PRO A 137 19.54 3.10 1.03
C PRO A 137 18.03 3.17 1.30
N LEU A 138 17.50 4.27 1.85
CA LEU A 138 16.05 4.45 1.98
C LEU A 138 15.36 4.37 0.62
N GLN A 139 14.28 3.60 0.54
CA GLN A 139 13.31 3.63 -0.55
C GLN A 139 12.02 4.27 -0.02
N VAL A 140 11.63 5.39 -0.64
CA VAL A 140 10.40 6.11 -0.35
C VAL A 140 9.62 6.36 -1.63
N SER A 141 8.34 6.03 -1.60
CA SER A 141 7.33 6.37 -2.61
C SER A 141 6.05 6.78 -1.88
N LEU A 142 4.96 7.00 -2.63
CA LEU A 142 3.64 7.20 -2.04
C LEU A 142 3.14 5.99 -1.24
N THR A 143 3.67 4.79 -1.45
CA THR A 143 3.12 3.56 -0.85
C THR A 143 4.17 2.71 -0.16
N THR A 144 5.43 3.12 -0.24
CA THR A 144 6.57 2.42 0.33
C THR A 144 7.40 3.36 1.18
N TYR A 145 7.79 2.90 2.36
CA TYR A 145 8.86 3.48 3.15
C TYR A 145 9.65 2.36 3.81
N ARG A 146 10.84 2.04 3.29
CA ARG A 146 11.66 0.95 3.82
C ARG A 146 13.15 1.21 3.68
N THR A 147 13.90 0.73 4.66
CA THR A 147 15.36 0.62 4.65
C THR A 147 15.73 -0.87 4.67
N PRO A 148 16.98 -1.26 4.35
CA PRO A 148 17.37 -2.67 4.36
C PRO A 148 17.23 -3.36 5.73
N PHE A 149 17.19 -2.59 6.82
CA PHE A 149 17.04 -3.10 8.20
C PHE A 149 15.77 -2.58 8.87
N ALA A 150 14.81 -2.10 8.08
CA ALA A 150 13.59 -1.50 8.59
C ALA A 150 12.85 -2.50 9.47
N MET A 151 12.47 -2.06 10.68
CA MET A 151 11.69 -2.85 11.62
C MET A 151 12.34 -4.19 12.00
N LEU A 152 13.67 -4.34 11.98
CA LEU A 152 14.30 -5.53 12.55
C LEU A 152 14.21 -5.53 14.08
N ASP A 153 14.44 -4.39 14.72
CA ASP A 153 14.36 -4.19 16.16
C ASP A 153 14.06 -2.71 16.49
N PRO A 154 13.68 -2.38 17.74
CA PRO A 154 13.44 -0.99 18.15
C PRO A 154 14.65 -0.05 17.96
N GLU A 155 15.87 -0.57 18.04
CA GLU A 155 17.10 0.21 17.88
C GLU A 155 17.31 0.67 16.43
N GLU A 156 16.96 -0.16 15.45
CA GLU A 156 16.98 0.19 14.03
C GLU A 156 15.90 1.22 13.69
N ILE A 157 14.71 1.13 14.30
CA ILE A 157 13.66 2.16 14.18
C ILE A 157 14.15 3.51 14.72
N ALA A 158 14.75 3.51 15.92
CA ALA A 158 15.28 4.73 16.53
C ALA A 158 16.40 5.36 15.69
N ARG A 159 17.25 4.53 15.06
CA ARG A 159 18.27 5.00 14.11
C ARG A 159 17.63 5.62 12.86
N ASP A 160 16.61 4.98 12.31
CA ASP A 160 15.90 5.50 11.12
C ASP A 160 15.10 6.78 11.44
N ALA A 161 14.77 7.03 12.71
CA ALA A 161 14.15 8.28 13.19
C ALA A 161 15.09 9.50 13.21
N GLU A 162 16.41 9.29 13.14
CA GLU A 162 17.39 10.37 13.13
C GLU A 162 17.22 11.29 11.91
N GLU A 163 17.43 12.60 12.08
CA GLU A 163 17.31 13.62 11.03
C GLU A 163 18.05 13.24 9.74
N ARG A 164 19.24 12.67 9.87
CA ARG A 164 20.07 12.29 8.72
C ARG A 164 19.48 11.15 7.88
N ASN A 165 18.56 10.34 8.42
CA ASN A 165 18.00 9.15 7.79
C ASN A 165 16.53 9.33 7.37
N ASN A 166 15.82 10.28 7.98
CA ASN A 166 14.40 10.48 7.78
C ASN A 166 14.10 11.74 6.93
N PRO A 167 13.62 11.63 5.67
CA PRO A 167 13.23 12.77 4.86
C PRO A 167 12.03 13.54 5.44
N TYR A 168 11.22 12.93 6.32
CA TYR A 168 10.11 13.57 7.00
C TYR A 168 10.51 14.26 8.30
N HIS A 169 11.77 14.23 8.74
CA HIS A 169 12.17 14.73 10.07
C HIS A 169 11.70 16.18 10.35
N VAL A 170 11.88 17.08 9.39
CA VAL A 170 11.47 18.49 9.52
C VAL A 170 9.94 18.59 9.62
N TYR A 171 9.24 17.89 8.74
CA TYR A 171 7.78 17.86 8.71
C TYR A 171 7.18 17.23 9.98
N PHE A 172 7.67 16.06 10.42
CA PHE A 172 7.22 15.40 11.65
C PHE A 172 7.51 16.24 12.90
N SER A 173 8.63 16.96 12.95
CA SER A 173 8.90 17.89 14.05
C SER A 173 7.89 19.04 14.08
N ALA A 174 7.58 19.62 12.92
CA ALA A 174 6.58 20.68 12.80
C ALA A 174 5.16 20.19 13.12
N LEU A 175 4.79 18.99 12.64
CA LEU A 175 3.51 18.36 12.94
C LEU A 175 3.37 18.07 14.43
N ALA A 176 4.39 17.52 15.07
CA ALA A 176 4.37 17.23 16.51
C ALA A 176 4.21 18.51 17.35
N GLN A 177 4.88 19.61 16.97
CA GLN A 177 4.71 20.93 17.60
C GLN A 177 3.29 21.45 17.41
N ARG A 178 2.75 21.40 16.18
CA ARG A 178 1.37 21.81 15.87
C ARG A 178 0.34 21.01 16.67
N ILE A 179 0.63 19.74 16.94
CA ILE A 179 -0.20 18.90 17.80
C ILE A 179 -0.07 19.29 19.28
N ALA A 180 1.15 19.52 19.75
CA ALA A 180 1.42 19.96 21.12
C ALA A 180 0.75 21.30 21.47
N GLU A 181 0.69 22.24 20.53
CA GLU A 181 0.02 23.54 20.70
C GLU A 181 -1.48 23.42 20.98
N ARG A 182 -2.12 22.33 20.52
CA ARG A 182 -3.53 22.05 20.83
C ARG A 182 -3.73 21.27 22.13
N ALA A 183 -2.64 20.77 22.72
CA ALA A 183 -2.63 19.98 23.95
C ALA A 183 -3.72 18.89 24.00
N PRO A 184 -3.79 17.97 23.02
CA PRO A 184 -4.75 16.89 23.06
C PRO A 184 -4.44 15.95 24.22
N ASP A 185 -5.49 15.43 24.82
CA ASP A 185 -5.39 14.47 25.91
C ASP A 185 -4.99 13.07 25.38
N LEU A 186 -5.37 12.77 24.13
CA LEU A 186 -5.08 11.54 23.40
C LEU A 186 -4.65 11.83 21.96
N VAL A 187 -3.60 11.14 21.49
CA VAL A 187 -3.23 11.07 20.07
C VAL A 187 -3.35 9.63 19.58
N GLY A 188 -4.26 9.38 18.65
CA GLY A 188 -4.43 8.08 18.00
C GLY A 188 -3.73 8.06 16.64
N VAL A 189 -2.87 7.08 16.39
CA VAL A 189 -2.20 6.87 15.10
C VAL A 189 -2.77 5.61 14.45
N SER A 190 -3.47 5.78 13.33
CA SER A 190 -4.11 4.67 12.61
C SER A 190 -3.23 4.16 11.46
N MET A 191 -2.65 2.98 11.62
CA MET A 191 -1.75 2.32 10.69
C MET A 191 -2.50 1.25 9.87
N MET A 192 -2.69 1.50 8.57
CA MET A 192 -3.52 0.65 7.71
C MET A 192 -2.70 -0.37 6.92
N PHE A 193 -1.55 0.03 6.37
CA PHE A 193 -0.74 -0.79 5.48
C PHE A 193 0.67 -1.06 6.03
N PRO A 194 1.32 -2.17 5.66
CA PRO A 194 2.70 -2.46 6.06
C PRO A 194 3.70 -1.34 5.73
N GLY A 195 3.51 -0.63 4.61
CA GLY A 195 4.37 0.50 4.21
C GLY A 195 4.33 1.70 5.17
N GLN A 196 3.32 1.79 6.04
CA GLN A 196 3.17 2.85 7.03
C GLN A 196 3.83 2.51 8.37
N VAL A 197 4.28 1.27 8.56
CA VAL A 197 4.78 0.80 9.87
C VAL A 197 5.95 1.60 10.35
N LEU A 198 7.03 1.67 9.56
CA LEU A 198 8.20 2.44 9.97
C LEU A 198 7.87 3.93 10.17
N PRO A 199 7.24 4.66 9.23
CA PRO A 199 6.91 6.07 9.44
C PRO A 199 6.00 6.36 10.64
N ALA A 200 5.06 5.46 10.98
CA ALA A 200 4.20 5.62 12.15
C ALA A 200 5.03 5.67 13.44
N PHE A 201 6.01 4.77 13.58
CA PHE A 201 6.94 4.78 14.72
C PHE A 201 7.89 5.98 14.69
N LEU A 202 8.36 6.39 13.50
CA LEU A 202 9.18 7.60 13.37
C LEU A 202 8.41 8.84 13.86
N LEU A 203 7.16 9.01 13.40
CA LEU A 203 6.27 10.08 13.83
C LEU A 203 6.02 10.01 15.35
N ALA A 204 5.76 8.81 15.88
CA ALA A 204 5.53 8.62 17.31
C ALA A 204 6.74 9.01 18.18
N HIS A 205 7.98 8.83 17.71
CA HIS A 205 9.16 9.37 18.40
C HIS A 205 9.18 10.90 18.45
N HIS A 206 8.73 11.58 17.38
CA HIS A 206 8.59 13.03 17.39
C HIS A 206 7.47 13.49 18.34
N LEU A 207 6.32 12.81 18.32
CA LEU A 207 5.19 13.08 19.22
C LEU A 207 5.60 12.92 20.69
N ARG A 208 6.24 11.81 21.05
CA ARG A 208 6.68 11.55 22.44
C ARG A 208 7.69 12.59 22.93
N ARG A 209 8.57 13.09 22.05
CA ARG A 209 9.52 14.16 22.39
C ARG A 209 8.83 15.50 22.64
N ALA A 210 7.81 15.82 21.86
CA ALA A 210 7.06 17.08 21.98
C ALA A 210 6.04 17.05 23.12
N MET A 211 5.45 15.88 23.40
CA MET A 211 4.38 15.68 24.37
C MET A 211 4.63 14.40 25.20
N PRO A 212 5.50 14.44 26.22
CA PRO A 212 5.88 13.25 26.98
C PRO A 212 4.73 12.56 27.74
N GLU A 213 3.71 13.31 28.15
CA GLU A 213 2.62 12.84 29.03
C GLU A 213 1.29 12.55 28.31
N THR A 214 1.20 12.87 27.01
CA THR A 214 0.00 12.62 26.21
C THR A 214 -0.14 11.12 25.96
N LEU A 215 -1.36 10.59 26.07
CA LEU A 215 -1.65 9.20 25.76
C LEU A 215 -1.50 8.98 24.26
N LEU A 216 -0.51 8.17 23.86
CA LEU A 216 -0.21 7.88 22.46
C LEU A 216 -0.64 6.45 22.12
N VAL A 217 -1.67 6.34 21.29
CA VAL A 217 -2.37 5.09 20.97
C VAL A 217 -2.05 4.66 19.55
N LEU A 218 -1.58 3.43 19.37
CA LEU A 218 -1.45 2.80 18.05
C LEU A 218 -2.72 2.01 17.72
N GLY A 219 -3.15 2.01 16.46
CA GLY A 219 -4.24 1.15 16.01
C GLY A 219 -4.22 0.90 14.50
N GLY A 220 -5.23 0.21 14.01
CA GLY A 220 -5.44 -0.05 12.58
C GLY A 220 -5.05 -1.48 12.12
N PRO A 221 -5.44 -1.86 10.89
CA PRO A 221 -5.24 -3.21 10.37
C PRO A 221 -3.79 -3.70 10.40
N ALA A 222 -2.83 -2.88 9.95
CA ALA A 222 -1.43 -3.27 9.96
C ALA A 222 -0.86 -3.38 11.39
N ALA A 223 -1.35 -2.58 12.34
CA ALA A 223 -0.99 -2.71 13.76
C ALA A 223 -1.48 -4.04 14.33
N THR A 224 -2.73 -4.37 14.03
CA THR A 224 -3.35 -5.64 14.44
C THR A 224 -2.55 -6.82 13.87
N GLN A 225 -2.31 -6.83 12.56
CA GLN A 225 -1.57 -7.92 11.91
C GLN A 225 -0.15 -8.09 12.44
N LEU A 226 0.57 -6.98 12.63
CA LEU A 226 1.92 -6.97 13.22
C LEU A 226 1.93 -7.64 14.60
N LEU A 227 1.10 -7.13 15.51
CA LEU A 227 1.12 -7.56 16.92
C LEU A 227 0.55 -8.98 17.10
N VAL A 228 -0.49 -9.34 16.37
CA VAL A 228 -1.02 -10.71 16.32
C VAL A 228 0.04 -11.67 15.79
N ALA A 229 0.76 -11.31 14.71
CA ALA A 229 1.79 -12.17 14.14
C ALA A 229 3.02 -12.32 15.05
N MET A 230 3.38 -11.28 15.82
CA MET A 230 4.41 -11.34 16.85
C MET A 230 4.01 -12.23 18.01
N ALA A 231 2.74 -12.21 18.39
CA ALA A 231 2.19 -13.02 19.48
C ALA A 231 1.91 -14.48 19.07
N GLU A 232 2.38 -14.94 17.91
CA GLU A 232 2.05 -16.27 17.35
C GLU A 232 0.53 -16.53 17.23
N HIS A 233 -0.22 -15.46 16.97
CA HIS A 233 -1.69 -15.42 16.95
C HIS A 233 -2.36 -15.67 18.29
N ARG A 234 -1.67 -15.31 19.38
CA ARG A 234 -2.12 -15.39 20.77
C ARG A 234 -1.55 -14.21 21.57
N PRO A 235 -2.26 -13.07 21.66
CA PRO A 235 -1.76 -11.85 22.32
C PRO A 235 -1.13 -12.08 23.70
N GLU A 236 -1.61 -13.07 24.46
CA GLU A 236 -1.10 -13.49 25.76
C GLU A 236 0.33 -14.07 25.75
N ASN A 237 0.85 -14.45 24.58
CA ASN A 237 2.20 -14.98 24.43
C ASN A 237 3.29 -13.88 24.44
N LEU A 238 2.92 -12.60 24.33
CA LEU A 238 3.88 -11.51 24.39
C LEU A 238 4.23 -11.19 25.84
N GLU A 239 5.46 -11.53 26.25
CA GLU A 239 6.01 -11.10 27.53
C GLU A 239 5.99 -9.57 27.64
N GLU A 240 5.77 -9.05 28.86
CA GLU A 240 5.58 -7.61 29.11
C GLU A 240 6.74 -6.76 28.55
N GLU A 241 7.98 -7.21 28.72
CA GLU A 241 9.16 -6.51 28.19
C GLU A 241 9.23 -6.56 26.65
N ALA A 242 8.87 -7.69 26.04
CA ALA A 242 8.80 -7.80 24.58
C ALA A 242 7.70 -6.89 24.02
N LEU A 243 6.52 -6.85 24.65
CA LEU A 243 5.45 -5.95 24.27
C LEU A 243 5.86 -4.48 24.40
N ARG A 244 6.48 -4.10 25.53
CA ARG A 244 6.98 -2.74 25.75
C ARG A 244 7.98 -2.32 24.67
N ARG A 245 8.88 -3.23 24.29
CA ARG A 245 9.83 -3.01 23.19
C ARG A 245 9.13 -2.89 21.84
N ALA A 246 8.13 -3.72 21.56
CA ALA A 246 7.35 -3.70 20.32
C ALA A 246 6.50 -2.45 20.14
N LEU A 247 5.93 -1.92 21.23
CA LEU A 247 5.16 -0.66 21.21
C LEU A 247 6.06 0.57 21.07
N GLY A 248 7.33 0.48 21.47
CA GLY A 248 8.29 1.57 21.33
C GLY A 248 7.79 2.87 21.98
N PRO A 249 7.54 3.95 21.22
CA PRO A 249 7.06 5.24 21.76
C PRO A 249 5.56 5.27 22.16
N PHE A 250 4.77 4.28 21.73
CA PHE A 250 3.34 4.18 22.02
C PHE A 250 3.10 3.68 23.45
N ASP A 251 2.04 4.16 24.11
CA ASP A 251 1.65 3.70 25.45
C ASP A 251 0.86 2.38 25.37
N CYS A 252 -0.08 2.32 24.43
CA CYS A 252 -0.90 1.15 24.16
C CYS A 252 -1.20 0.98 22.67
N ALA A 253 -1.65 -0.21 22.30
CA ALA A 253 -2.17 -0.51 20.97
C ALA A 253 -3.58 -1.13 21.05
N VAL A 254 -4.47 -0.65 20.20
CA VAL A 254 -5.81 -1.21 20.00
C VAL A 254 -5.75 -2.23 18.87
N LEU A 255 -6.03 -3.49 19.21
CA LEU A 255 -6.21 -4.57 18.24
C LEU A 255 -7.65 -4.58 17.75
N PHE A 256 -7.87 -4.99 16.51
CA PHE A 256 -9.20 -5.14 15.91
C PHE A 256 -9.96 -3.81 15.75
N GLU A 257 -11.30 -3.81 15.88
CA GLU A 257 -12.15 -2.63 15.66
C GLU A 257 -12.07 -1.65 16.84
N GLY A 258 -11.61 -0.42 16.57
CA GLY A 258 -11.28 0.56 17.61
C GLY A 258 -12.38 1.59 17.92
N GLU A 259 -13.52 1.55 17.24
CA GLU A 259 -14.56 2.60 17.32
C GLU A 259 -15.13 2.79 18.73
N GLN A 260 -15.34 1.72 19.48
CA GLN A 260 -15.82 1.78 20.86
C GLN A 260 -14.65 2.07 21.83
N VAL A 261 -13.54 1.36 21.66
CA VAL A 261 -12.35 1.48 22.52
C VAL A 261 -11.76 2.89 22.49
N ILE A 262 -11.73 3.57 21.33
CA ILE A 262 -11.18 4.93 21.27
C ILE A 262 -12.01 5.92 22.09
N VAL A 263 -13.32 5.70 22.21
CA VAL A 263 -14.21 6.50 23.06
C VAL A 263 -13.93 6.23 24.53
N GLU A 264 -13.74 4.97 24.92
CA GLU A 264 -13.36 4.59 26.29
C GLU A 264 -11.99 5.17 26.67
N LEU A 265 -11.00 5.08 25.77
CA LEU A 265 -9.68 5.66 25.97
C LEU A 265 -9.72 7.18 26.10
N ALA A 266 -10.59 7.85 25.34
CA ALA A 266 -10.85 9.28 25.51
C ALA A 266 -11.49 9.60 26.88
N GLN A 267 -12.36 8.74 27.42
CA GLN A 267 -12.91 8.97 28.75
C GLN A 267 -11.84 8.78 29.85
N LEU A 268 -11.05 7.70 29.76
CA LEU A 268 -9.97 7.39 30.70
C LEU A 268 -8.88 8.46 30.69
N ALA A 269 -8.43 8.90 29.51
CA ALA A 269 -7.38 9.92 29.44
C ALA A 269 -7.84 11.28 30.00
N ARG A 270 -9.15 11.60 29.91
CA ARG A 270 -9.76 12.78 30.53
C ARG A 270 -9.77 12.70 32.06
N GLU A 271 -9.87 11.49 32.61
CA GLU A 271 -9.80 11.22 34.04
C GLU A 271 -8.35 11.17 34.56
N GLY A 272 -7.37 11.37 33.69
CA GLY A 272 -5.94 11.33 34.01
C GLY A 272 -5.35 9.92 33.98
N GLU A 273 -6.13 8.92 33.58
CA GLU A 273 -5.64 7.56 33.42
C GLU A 273 -4.81 7.40 32.15
N ARG A 274 -3.83 6.50 32.19
CA ARG A 274 -2.92 6.22 31.07
C ARG A 274 -2.79 4.71 30.87
N PRO A 275 -3.74 4.10 30.16
CA PRO A 275 -3.70 2.67 29.83
C PRO A 275 -2.40 2.31 29.10
N ARG A 276 -1.88 1.10 29.35
CA ARG A 276 -0.65 0.58 28.74
C ARG A 276 -0.87 -0.82 28.19
N GLY A 277 -0.09 -1.19 27.17
CA GLY A 277 -0.08 -2.54 26.60
C GLY A 277 -1.12 -2.76 25.49
N LEU A 278 -1.61 -3.98 25.35
CA LEU A 278 -2.59 -4.34 24.32
C LEU A 278 -4.02 -4.18 24.86
N ILE A 279 -4.87 -3.59 24.03
CA ILE A 279 -6.29 -3.42 24.31
C ILE A 279 -7.06 -4.06 23.16
N GLU A 280 -7.94 -4.99 23.47
CA GLU A 280 -8.76 -5.66 22.48
C GLU A 280 -9.98 -4.80 22.12
N GLY A 281 -10.08 -4.45 20.84
CA GLY A 281 -11.26 -3.89 20.24
C GLY A 281 -12.30 -4.95 19.88
N THR A 282 -13.39 -4.48 19.31
CA THR A 282 -14.52 -5.34 18.94
C THR A 282 -14.14 -6.20 17.73
N GLN A 283 -14.47 -7.49 17.73
CA GLN A 283 -14.19 -8.38 16.59
C GLN A 283 -15.42 -8.65 15.70
N ALA A 284 -16.63 -8.41 16.23
CA ALA A 284 -17.89 -8.68 15.56
C ALA A 284 -19.01 -7.72 16.01
N GLY A 285 -18.72 -6.42 16.08
CA GLY A 285 -19.72 -5.41 16.45
C GLY A 285 -20.84 -5.29 15.42
N SER A 286 -22.01 -4.80 15.82
CA SER A 286 -23.07 -4.52 14.85
C SER A 286 -22.71 -3.28 14.02
N LEU A 287 -22.63 -3.41 12.69
CA LEU A 287 -22.37 -2.27 11.81
C LEU A 287 -23.52 -1.27 11.78
N SER A 288 -24.74 -1.68 12.16
CA SER A 288 -25.92 -0.81 12.20
C SER A 288 -25.87 0.23 13.32
N GLU A 289 -25.02 0.04 14.33
CA GLU A 289 -24.87 0.97 15.45
C GLU A 289 -23.87 2.11 15.14
N LEU A 290 -23.06 1.93 14.10
CA LEU A 290 -22.03 2.87 13.70
C LEU A 290 -22.61 3.99 12.82
N PRO A 291 -22.31 5.26 13.15
CA PRO A 291 -22.69 6.40 12.29
C PRO A 291 -21.99 6.34 10.92
N PRO A 292 -22.44 7.13 9.93
CA PRO A 292 -21.68 7.33 8.70
C PRO A 292 -20.28 7.91 9.02
N PRO A 293 -19.25 7.59 8.23
CA PRO A 293 -17.93 8.19 8.41
C PRO A 293 -18.00 9.71 8.31
N ASP A 294 -17.26 10.40 9.18
CA ASP A 294 -17.26 11.86 9.27
C ASP A 294 -15.97 12.45 8.68
N PHE A 295 -16.06 12.98 7.46
CA PHE A 295 -14.93 13.60 6.77
C PHE A 295 -14.72 15.08 7.14
N ASP A 296 -15.57 15.67 8.00
CA ASP A 296 -15.44 17.08 8.38
C ASP A 296 -14.16 17.33 9.18
N GLY A 297 -13.35 18.27 8.69
CA GLY A 297 -12.04 18.63 9.25
C GLY A 297 -10.85 18.11 8.44
N LEU A 298 -11.07 17.19 7.48
CA LEU A 298 -10.05 16.81 6.50
C LEU A 298 -9.99 17.82 5.34
N PRO A 299 -8.81 18.07 4.76
CA PRO A 299 -8.64 18.98 3.62
C PRO A 299 -8.99 18.31 2.29
N LEU A 300 -10.28 18.02 2.07
CA LEU A 300 -10.76 17.21 0.94
C LEU A 300 -10.38 17.78 -0.44
N GLU A 301 -10.18 19.10 -0.55
CA GLU A 301 -9.77 19.81 -1.77
C GLU A 301 -8.25 19.76 -2.07
N ARG A 302 -7.45 19.18 -1.16
CA ARG A 302 -5.99 19.08 -1.30
C ARG A 302 -5.50 17.73 -1.84
N TYR A 303 -6.33 16.68 -1.80
CA TYR A 303 -6.01 15.37 -2.36
C TYR A 303 -5.65 15.48 -3.84
N LEU A 304 -4.74 14.61 -4.30
CA LEU A 304 -4.15 14.67 -5.64
C LEU A 304 -5.07 14.15 -6.75
N ALA A 305 -6.38 14.44 -6.68
CA ALA A 305 -7.38 14.03 -7.65
C ALA A 305 -8.28 15.22 -8.05
N PRO A 306 -8.83 15.24 -9.28
CA PRO A 306 -9.67 16.35 -9.76
C PRO A 306 -11.10 16.31 -9.21
N GLU A 307 -11.52 15.16 -8.70
CA GLU A 307 -12.88 14.89 -8.21
C GLU A 307 -12.75 14.03 -6.95
N LEU A 308 -13.59 14.31 -5.95
CA LEU A 308 -13.55 13.58 -4.68
C LEU A 308 -14.13 12.17 -4.85
N VAL A 309 -13.35 11.17 -4.44
CA VAL A 309 -13.78 9.79 -4.29
C VAL A 309 -13.75 9.48 -2.79
N LEU A 310 -14.92 9.13 -2.22
CA LEU A 310 -15.00 8.82 -0.78
C LEU A 310 -15.04 7.31 -0.55
N PRO A 311 -14.26 6.77 0.39
CA PRO A 311 -14.40 5.39 0.80
C PRO A 311 -15.64 5.21 1.69
N TYR A 312 -16.23 4.02 1.66
CA TYR A 312 -17.32 3.65 2.58
C TYR A 312 -17.29 2.14 2.87
N ASP A 313 -17.41 1.73 4.14
CA ASP A 313 -17.50 0.33 4.51
C ASP A 313 -18.96 -0.13 4.49
N ALA A 314 -19.46 -0.69 3.39
CA ALA A 314 -20.82 -1.25 3.40
C ALA A 314 -20.91 -2.57 4.18
N THR A 315 -19.82 -3.33 4.13
CA THR A 315 -19.69 -4.67 4.70
C THR A 315 -18.29 -4.82 5.33
N ARG A 316 -18.14 -5.75 6.25
CA ARG A 316 -16.84 -6.19 6.80
C ARG A 316 -16.81 -7.71 6.81
N GLY A 317 -15.65 -8.33 6.61
CA GLY A 317 -15.56 -9.79 6.51
C GLY A 317 -15.89 -10.32 5.12
N CYS A 318 -15.67 -11.62 4.93
CA CYS A 318 -16.00 -12.34 3.69
C CYS A 318 -16.97 -13.49 3.97
N TYR A 319 -18.08 -13.56 3.23
CA TYR A 319 -19.11 -14.59 3.43
C TYR A 319 -18.68 -15.99 2.98
N HIS A 320 -17.60 -16.09 2.19
CA HIS A 320 -16.96 -17.37 1.89
C HIS A 320 -16.01 -17.80 3.01
N GLY A 321 -15.13 -16.91 3.44
CA GLY A 321 -14.27 -17.04 4.63
C GLY A 321 -13.37 -18.28 4.72
N LYS A 322 -13.18 -19.03 3.63
CA LYS A 322 -12.56 -20.37 3.64
C LYS A 322 -11.35 -20.50 2.71
N CYS A 323 -10.94 -19.44 2.03
CA CYS A 323 -9.76 -19.46 1.16
C CYS A 323 -8.52 -19.76 2.00
N SER A 324 -7.74 -20.77 1.60
CA SER A 324 -6.61 -21.24 2.41
C SER A 324 -5.46 -20.23 2.50
N PHE A 325 -5.37 -19.30 1.55
CA PHE A 325 -4.35 -18.25 1.49
C PHE A 325 -4.71 -16.96 2.24
N CYS A 326 -5.98 -16.76 2.61
CA CYS A 326 -6.43 -15.49 3.16
C CYS A 326 -6.03 -15.35 4.64
N HIS A 327 -5.47 -14.19 4.97
CA HIS A 327 -5.43 -13.62 6.31
C HIS A 327 -5.91 -12.18 6.21
N TYR A 328 -7.23 -11.97 6.32
CA TYR A 328 -7.84 -10.69 5.99
C TYR A 328 -9.02 -10.34 6.89
N GLY A 329 -9.33 -9.05 7.00
CA GLY A 329 -10.19 -8.54 8.05
C GLY A 329 -9.49 -8.55 9.41
N LEU A 330 -10.01 -7.77 10.34
CA LEU A 330 -9.49 -7.61 11.70
C LEU A 330 -9.71 -8.89 12.53
N CYS A 331 -8.91 -9.92 12.26
CA CYS A 331 -9.00 -11.24 12.89
C CYS A 331 -7.61 -11.87 13.11
N GLU A 332 -7.53 -12.80 14.06
CA GLU A 332 -6.28 -13.47 14.39
C GLU A 332 -5.81 -14.40 13.28
N ARG A 333 -6.73 -15.16 12.66
CA ARG A 333 -6.44 -16.13 11.61
C ARG A 333 -7.57 -16.17 10.58
N GLY A 334 -7.24 -16.52 9.34
CA GLY A 334 -8.21 -16.73 8.27
C GLY A 334 -8.89 -15.44 7.83
N THR A 335 -10.22 -15.40 7.87
CA THR A 335 -10.97 -14.20 7.43
C THR A 335 -12.04 -13.83 8.43
N ALA A 336 -12.17 -12.53 8.69
CA ALA A 336 -13.19 -12.01 9.61
C ALA A 336 -14.62 -12.43 9.16
N PRO A 337 -15.53 -12.70 10.12
CA PRO A 337 -16.92 -13.02 9.81
C PRO A 337 -17.63 -11.90 9.03
N TYR A 338 -18.42 -12.30 8.04
CA TYR A 338 -19.17 -11.37 7.21
C TYR A 338 -20.30 -10.68 7.99
N ARG A 339 -20.30 -9.35 7.94
CA ARG A 339 -21.35 -8.47 8.45
C ARG A 339 -21.64 -7.40 7.41
N GLU A 340 -22.90 -6.98 7.35
CA GLU A 340 -23.35 -5.92 6.44
C GLU A 340 -24.28 -4.96 7.18
N ARG A 341 -24.29 -3.70 6.77
CA ARG A 341 -25.33 -2.73 7.15
C ARG A 341 -26.59 -2.99 6.31
N ASP A 342 -27.74 -2.52 6.76
CA ASP A 342 -28.93 -2.51 5.90
C ASP A 342 -28.70 -1.64 4.65
N ALA A 343 -29.11 -2.13 3.48
CA ALA A 343 -28.90 -1.41 2.22
C ALA A 343 -29.56 -0.03 2.23
N GLU A 344 -30.72 0.11 2.88
CA GLU A 344 -31.40 1.40 3.07
C GLU A 344 -30.52 2.39 3.85
N THR A 345 -29.96 1.95 4.98
CA THR A 345 -29.05 2.75 5.81
C THR A 345 -27.81 3.16 5.02
N VAL A 346 -27.22 2.25 4.25
CA VAL A 346 -26.11 2.59 3.35
C VAL A 346 -26.53 3.64 2.33
N GLY A 347 -27.69 3.47 1.69
CA GLY A 347 -28.23 4.46 0.75
C GLY A 347 -28.43 5.84 1.38
N GLN A 348 -28.92 5.91 2.63
CA GLN A 348 -29.05 7.15 3.40
C GLN A 348 -27.68 7.80 3.66
N HIS A 349 -26.69 7.00 4.08
CA HIS A 349 -25.34 7.50 4.36
C HIS A 349 -24.66 8.04 3.10
N LEU A 350 -24.68 7.29 1.99
CA LEU A 350 -24.07 7.71 0.72
C LEU A 350 -24.71 8.98 0.18
N GLN A 351 -26.04 9.09 0.27
CA GLN A 351 -26.76 10.32 -0.07
C GLN A 351 -26.32 11.50 0.80
N GLY A 352 -26.26 11.34 2.13
CA GLY A 352 -25.85 12.41 3.04
C GLY A 352 -24.39 12.86 2.81
N LEU A 353 -23.48 11.93 2.54
CA LEU A 353 -22.09 12.25 2.18
C LEU A 353 -22.00 13.03 0.87
N GLN A 354 -22.77 12.62 -0.14
CA GLN A 354 -22.83 13.29 -1.43
C GLN A 354 -23.43 14.70 -1.31
N GLU A 355 -24.49 14.89 -0.54
CA GLU A 355 -25.11 16.20 -0.27
C GLU A 355 -24.14 17.13 0.49
N ARG A 356 -23.35 16.59 1.42
CA ARG A 356 -22.42 17.35 2.26
C ARG A 356 -21.13 17.74 1.54
N HIS A 357 -20.56 16.84 0.75
CA HIS A 357 -19.22 16.99 0.17
C HIS A 357 -19.22 17.12 -1.36
N GLY A 358 -20.35 16.90 -2.03
CA GLY A 358 -20.47 17.01 -3.48
C GLY A 358 -19.78 15.88 -4.27
N ASN A 359 -19.25 14.86 -3.61
CA ASN A 359 -18.64 13.72 -4.27
C ASN A 359 -19.68 12.92 -5.07
N ARG A 360 -19.28 12.26 -6.14
CA ARG A 360 -20.18 11.42 -6.98
C ARG A 360 -19.72 9.97 -7.08
N LEU A 361 -18.52 9.69 -6.61
CA LEU A 361 -17.87 8.40 -6.71
C LEU A 361 -17.58 7.90 -5.30
N PHE A 362 -17.88 6.63 -5.09
CA PHE A 362 -17.57 5.92 -3.87
C PHE A 362 -16.74 4.68 -4.20
N TYR A 363 -15.72 4.42 -3.39
CA TYR A 363 -15.10 3.10 -3.33
C TYR A 363 -15.61 2.38 -2.09
N LEU A 364 -16.23 1.22 -2.26
CA LEU A 364 -16.71 0.43 -1.15
C LEU A 364 -15.50 -0.32 -0.56
N SER A 365 -15.06 0.07 0.63
CA SER A 365 -13.90 -0.52 1.31
C SER A 365 -14.36 -1.71 2.15
N HIS A 366 -14.10 -2.92 1.66
CA HIS A 366 -14.56 -4.17 2.28
C HIS A 366 -13.70 -5.36 1.82
N ASP A 367 -14.00 -6.57 2.29
CA ASP A 367 -13.26 -7.77 1.89
C ASP A 367 -13.90 -8.45 0.66
N ALA A 368 -15.22 -8.63 0.66
CA ALA A 368 -15.99 -9.09 -0.49
C ALA A 368 -17.49 -8.82 -0.28
N ILE A 369 -18.16 -8.15 -1.21
CA ILE A 369 -19.62 -7.93 -1.13
C ILE A 369 -20.38 -9.07 -1.82
N LYS A 370 -21.51 -9.48 -1.23
CA LYS A 370 -22.45 -10.42 -1.85
C LYS A 370 -23.20 -9.76 -3.03
N PRO A 371 -23.36 -10.44 -4.18
CA PRO A 371 -24.15 -9.91 -5.31
C PRO A 371 -25.58 -9.49 -4.93
N SER A 372 -26.24 -10.22 -4.01
CA SER A 372 -27.59 -9.88 -3.53
C SER A 372 -27.64 -8.56 -2.77
N PHE A 373 -26.60 -8.24 -1.99
CA PHE A 373 -26.51 -6.97 -1.27
C PHE A 373 -26.27 -5.81 -2.25
N LEU A 374 -25.38 -5.99 -3.23
CA LEU A 374 -25.18 -5.01 -4.29
C LEU A 374 -26.47 -4.73 -5.05
N GLN A 375 -27.27 -5.74 -5.37
CA GLN A 375 -28.56 -5.56 -6.02
C GLN A 375 -29.50 -4.68 -5.19
N GLN A 376 -29.59 -4.92 -3.87
CA GLN A 376 -30.39 -4.11 -2.96
C GLN A 376 -29.90 -2.65 -2.90
N LEU A 377 -28.58 -2.44 -2.79
CA LEU A 377 -27.98 -1.12 -2.73
C LEU A 377 -28.14 -0.35 -4.06
N CYS A 378 -27.99 -1.01 -5.20
CA CYS A 378 -28.30 -0.46 -6.52
C CYS A 378 -29.78 -0.04 -6.62
N GLY A 379 -30.69 -0.85 -6.08
CA GLY A 379 -32.12 -0.51 -6.02
C GLY A 379 -32.43 0.68 -5.11
N GLU A 380 -31.71 0.85 -4.00
CA GLU A 380 -31.77 2.07 -3.16
C GLU A 380 -31.33 3.31 -3.93
N ASN A 381 -30.22 3.20 -4.67
CA ASN A 381 -29.68 4.31 -5.47
C ASN A 381 -30.71 4.79 -6.51
N GLN A 382 -31.32 3.84 -7.23
CA GLN A 382 -32.37 4.12 -8.22
C GLN A 382 -33.61 4.76 -7.59
N ARG A 383 -34.10 4.22 -6.46
CA ARG A 383 -35.30 4.75 -5.77
C ARG A 383 -35.10 6.17 -5.28
N ARG A 384 -33.90 6.51 -4.84
CA ARG A 384 -33.57 7.86 -4.36
C ARG A 384 -33.35 8.84 -5.52
N GLY A 385 -33.17 8.35 -6.75
CA GLY A 385 -32.89 9.19 -7.92
C GLY A 385 -31.52 9.87 -7.82
N VAL A 386 -30.59 9.27 -7.07
CA VAL A 386 -29.29 9.86 -6.79
C VAL A 386 -28.26 9.31 -7.78
N PRO A 387 -27.45 10.15 -8.45
CA PRO A 387 -26.53 9.68 -9.49
C PRO A 387 -25.12 9.41 -8.93
N TRP A 388 -25.00 8.89 -7.71
CA TRP A 388 -23.69 8.42 -7.24
C TRP A 388 -23.37 7.06 -7.87
N ARG A 389 -22.07 6.80 -8.07
CA ARG A 389 -21.58 5.54 -8.60
C ARG A 389 -20.58 4.91 -7.63
N MET A 390 -20.54 3.59 -7.64
CA MET A 390 -19.76 2.81 -6.68
C MET A 390 -18.90 1.77 -7.39
N ALA A 391 -17.79 1.43 -6.77
CA ALA A 391 -16.97 0.29 -7.15
C ALA A 391 -16.56 -0.49 -5.89
N GLY A 392 -16.24 -1.78 -6.05
CA GLY A 392 -15.80 -2.64 -4.96
C GLY A 392 -15.48 -4.06 -5.43
N ASP A 393 -15.08 -4.90 -4.50
CA ASP A 393 -14.62 -6.26 -4.76
C ASP A 393 -15.74 -7.30 -4.59
N ILE A 394 -15.86 -8.22 -5.55
CA ILE A 394 -16.83 -9.32 -5.48
C ILE A 394 -16.21 -10.66 -5.86
N ARG A 395 -16.89 -11.74 -5.49
CA ARG A 395 -16.55 -13.08 -5.99
C ARG A 395 -17.24 -13.32 -7.34
N PRO A 396 -16.58 -14.01 -8.28
CA PRO A 396 -17.22 -14.48 -9.50
C PRO A 396 -18.18 -15.62 -9.18
N GLU A 397 -19.48 -15.33 -9.19
CA GLU A 397 -20.54 -16.26 -8.83
C GLU A 397 -21.53 -16.49 -9.96
N ARG A 398 -22.15 -17.68 -9.96
CA ARG A 398 -23.18 -18.08 -10.95
C ARG A 398 -24.38 -17.13 -11.02
N VAL A 399 -24.67 -16.42 -9.92
CA VAL A 399 -25.80 -15.49 -9.83
C VAL A 399 -25.60 -14.21 -10.67
N LEU A 400 -24.37 -13.92 -11.11
CA LEU A 400 -24.06 -12.81 -12.00
C LEU A 400 -24.52 -13.11 -13.45
N THR A 401 -25.84 -13.21 -13.65
CA THR A 401 -26.45 -13.36 -14.98
C THR A 401 -26.43 -12.04 -15.73
N ALA A 402 -26.72 -12.08 -17.04
CA ALA A 402 -26.80 -10.87 -17.87
C ALA A 402 -27.82 -9.87 -17.31
N GLU A 403 -29.01 -10.35 -16.90
CA GLU A 403 -30.09 -9.52 -16.35
C GLU A 403 -29.65 -8.83 -15.06
N LEU A 404 -29.06 -9.58 -14.12
CA LEU A 404 -28.57 -8.99 -12.87
C LEU A 404 -27.47 -7.97 -13.14
N CYS A 405 -26.52 -8.25 -14.03
CA CYS A 405 -25.44 -7.32 -14.33
C CYS A 405 -25.98 -6.02 -14.95
N GLN A 406 -27.00 -6.09 -15.82
CA GLN A 406 -27.66 -4.90 -16.36
C GLN A 406 -28.37 -4.08 -15.26
N GLU A 407 -29.05 -4.76 -14.31
CA GLU A 407 -29.64 -4.09 -13.15
C GLU A 407 -28.58 -3.37 -12.30
N LEU A 408 -27.44 -4.03 -12.05
CA LEU A 408 -26.34 -3.47 -11.28
C LEU A 408 -25.73 -2.24 -11.96
N GLY A 409 -25.48 -2.31 -13.27
CA GLY A 409 -24.94 -1.20 -14.05
C GLY A 409 -25.90 0.00 -14.07
N ALA A 410 -27.19 -0.24 -14.30
CA ALA A 410 -28.24 0.78 -14.23
C ALA A 410 -28.41 1.35 -12.80
N GLY A 411 -28.04 0.60 -11.78
CA GLY A 411 -28.05 1.01 -10.37
C GLY A 411 -26.82 1.78 -9.91
N GLY A 412 -25.86 2.06 -10.80
CA GLY A 412 -24.68 2.86 -10.51
C GLY A 412 -23.43 2.06 -10.14
N LEU A 413 -23.42 0.74 -10.32
CA LEU A 413 -22.18 -0.04 -10.23
C LEU A 413 -21.26 0.34 -11.40
N LEU A 414 -20.13 0.97 -11.08
CA LEU A 414 -19.16 1.48 -12.06
C LEU A 414 -18.13 0.43 -12.44
N GLY A 415 -17.68 -0.35 -11.45
CA GLY A 415 -16.65 -1.36 -11.66
C GLY A 415 -16.53 -2.31 -10.49
N VAL A 416 -15.97 -3.49 -10.75
CA VAL A 416 -15.70 -4.51 -9.75
C VAL A 416 -14.34 -5.16 -9.93
N SER A 417 -13.68 -5.46 -8.81
CA SER A 417 -12.52 -6.34 -8.80
C SER A 417 -13.00 -7.75 -8.51
N LEU A 418 -12.68 -8.68 -9.41
CA LEU A 418 -13.05 -10.07 -9.32
C LEU A 418 -11.87 -10.88 -8.80
N GLY A 419 -12.04 -11.47 -7.61
CA GLY A 419 -11.08 -12.43 -7.06
C GLY A 419 -11.11 -13.75 -7.83
N VAL A 420 -10.41 -13.81 -8.97
CA VAL A 420 -10.27 -14.98 -9.83
C VAL A 420 -9.22 -15.94 -9.28
N GLU A 421 -8.10 -15.41 -8.81
CA GLU A 421 -6.92 -16.11 -8.26
C GLU A 421 -6.18 -17.00 -9.25
N SER A 422 -6.87 -17.93 -9.90
CA SER A 422 -6.30 -18.88 -10.86
C SER A 422 -7.33 -19.33 -11.91
N GLY A 423 -6.86 -19.60 -13.12
CA GLY A 423 -7.60 -20.27 -14.18
C GLY A 423 -7.60 -21.79 -14.07
N SER A 424 -6.86 -22.37 -13.13
CA SER A 424 -6.73 -23.82 -12.99
C SER A 424 -7.69 -24.40 -11.94
N PRO A 425 -8.59 -25.33 -12.31
CA PRO A 425 -9.51 -25.96 -11.37
C PRO A 425 -8.81 -26.67 -10.20
N ARG A 426 -7.63 -27.27 -10.42
CA ARG A 426 -6.87 -27.95 -9.35
C ARG A 426 -6.33 -26.95 -8.34
N VAL A 427 -5.75 -25.85 -8.82
CA VAL A 427 -5.20 -24.79 -7.96
C VAL A 427 -6.31 -24.13 -7.14
N LEU A 428 -7.43 -23.78 -7.78
CA LEU A 428 -8.63 -23.24 -7.11
C LEU A 428 -9.19 -24.18 -6.03
N ALA A 429 -9.17 -25.49 -6.28
CA ALA A 429 -9.56 -26.50 -5.30
C ALA A 429 -8.60 -26.55 -4.10
N SER A 430 -7.29 -26.48 -4.34
CA SER A 430 -6.27 -26.41 -3.27
C SER A 430 -6.41 -25.13 -2.44
N MET A 431 -6.76 -24.01 -3.09
CA MET A 431 -7.08 -22.74 -2.43
C MET A 431 -8.40 -22.75 -1.64
N ARG A 432 -9.24 -23.78 -1.83
CA ARG A 432 -10.62 -23.83 -1.30
C ARG A 432 -11.47 -22.62 -1.71
N LYS A 433 -11.19 -22.01 -2.87
CA LYS A 433 -11.87 -20.79 -3.35
C LYS A 433 -13.35 -21.04 -3.65
N ALA A 434 -13.71 -22.28 -3.98
CA ALA A 434 -15.06 -22.72 -4.35
C ALA A 434 -15.67 -21.98 -5.56
N THR A 435 -14.82 -21.35 -6.36
CA THR A 435 -15.15 -20.75 -7.66
C THR A 435 -14.89 -21.77 -8.76
N LYS A 436 -15.67 -21.71 -9.85
CA LYS A 436 -15.42 -22.51 -11.05
C LYS A 436 -15.11 -21.60 -12.23
N VAL A 437 -14.23 -22.04 -13.12
CA VAL A 437 -13.72 -21.24 -14.26
C VAL A 437 -14.84 -20.80 -15.20
N GLU A 438 -15.87 -21.63 -15.39
CA GLU A 438 -17.04 -21.28 -16.18
C GLU A 438 -17.84 -20.11 -15.58
N HIS A 439 -17.92 -20.00 -14.25
CA HIS A 439 -18.58 -18.87 -13.60
C HIS A 439 -17.73 -17.60 -13.72
N VAL A 440 -16.41 -17.72 -13.71
CA VAL A 440 -15.50 -16.59 -13.96
C VAL A 440 -15.73 -16.04 -15.37
N ARG A 441 -15.70 -16.90 -16.39
CA ARG A 441 -15.95 -16.51 -17.78
C ARG A 441 -17.30 -15.81 -17.95
N ALA A 442 -18.37 -16.42 -17.44
CA ALA A 442 -19.72 -15.86 -17.53
C ALA A 442 -19.85 -14.51 -16.80
N ALA A 443 -19.28 -14.39 -15.60
CA ALA A 443 -19.32 -13.15 -14.83
C ALA A 443 -18.60 -12.01 -15.55
N ILE A 444 -17.37 -12.25 -16.05
CA ILE A 444 -16.60 -11.24 -16.80
C ILE A 444 -17.39 -10.76 -18.03
N ALA A 445 -17.96 -11.69 -18.80
CA ALA A 445 -18.74 -11.36 -19.99
C ALA A 445 -19.98 -10.51 -19.65
N ASN A 446 -20.79 -10.96 -18.69
CA ASN A 446 -22.03 -10.29 -18.33
C ASN A 446 -21.80 -8.89 -17.72
N LEU A 447 -20.75 -8.74 -16.91
CA LEU A 447 -20.37 -7.45 -16.34
C LEU A 447 -19.88 -6.48 -17.42
N ALA A 448 -19.03 -6.95 -18.34
CA ALA A 448 -18.54 -6.13 -19.45
C ALA A 448 -19.67 -5.69 -20.39
N GLU A 449 -20.61 -6.58 -20.71
CA GLU A 449 -21.80 -6.26 -21.54
C GLU A 449 -22.73 -5.23 -20.86
N ALA A 450 -22.77 -5.23 -19.52
CA ALA A 450 -23.46 -4.21 -18.72
C ALA A 450 -22.67 -2.89 -18.55
N ASN A 451 -21.54 -2.74 -19.27
CA ASN A 451 -20.66 -1.57 -19.20
C ASN A 451 -20.11 -1.30 -17.77
N ILE A 452 -19.94 -2.36 -16.98
CA ILE A 452 -19.28 -2.34 -15.67
C ILE A 452 -17.80 -2.65 -15.91
N ALA A 453 -16.90 -1.84 -15.36
CA ALA A 453 -15.47 -2.10 -15.45
C ALA A 453 -15.09 -3.37 -14.66
N VAL A 454 -14.30 -4.24 -15.26
CA VAL A 454 -13.88 -5.51 -14.65
C VAL A 454 -12.37 -5.51 -14.44
N GLU A 455 -11.94 -5.48 -13.18
CA GLU A 455 -10.57 -5.78 -12.81
C GLU A 455 -10.45 -7.26 -12.45
N VAL A 456 -9.52 -7.98 -13.07
CA VAL A 456 -9.22 -9.36 -12.70
C VAL A 456 -8.09 -9.35 -11.67
N MET A 457 -8.35 -9.94 -10.50
CA MET A 457 -7.33 -10.21 -9.48
C MET A 457 -6.92 -11.68 -9.56
N ALA A 458 -5.65 -11.92 -9.82
CA ALA A 458 -5.03 -13.24 -9.89
C ALA A 458 -3.65 -13.23 -9.24
N PHE A 459 -3.07 -14.40 -9.00
CA PHE A 459 -1.66 -14.51 -8.67
C PHE A 459 -1.11 -15.86 -9.08
N THR A 460 0.19 -15.89 -9.38
CA THR A 460 0.93 -17.13 -9.66
C THR A 460 1.69 -17.59 -8.42
N ASP A 461 2.28 -18.78 -8.49
CA ASP A 461 3.20 -19.34 -7.51
C ASP A 461 2.55 -19.72 -6.18
N PHE A 462 1.25 -20.02 -6.20
CA PHE A 462 0.63 -20.75 -5.10
C PHE A 462 1.37 -22.09 -4.89
N PRO A 463 1.60 -22.56 -3.65
CA PRO A 463 2.38 -23.77 -3.40
C PRO A 463 1.91 -24.98 -4.21
N GLY A 464 2.84 -25.55 -4.98
CA GLY A 464 2.56 -26.68 -5.87
C GLY A 464 1.86 -26.33 -7.20
N GLU A 465 1.75 -25.06 -7.59
CA GLU A 465 1.27 -24.65 -8.92
C GLU A 465 2.36 -24.83 -9.99
N THR A 466 2.07 -25.63 -11.00
CA THR A 466 2.99 -25.86 -12.12
C THR A 466 2.98 -24.71 -13.14
N MET A 467 3.98 -24.63 -14.01
CA MET A 467 4.01 -23.66 -15.12
C MET A 467 2.76 -23.76 -16.01
N GLY A 468 2.29 -24.97 -16.31
CA GLY A 468 1.11 -25.19 -17.16
C GLY A 468 -0.16 -24.59 -16.55
N GLU A 469 -0.31 -24.64 -15.24
CA GLU A 469 -1.49 -24.11 -14.52
C GLU A 469 -1.43 -22.59 -14.35
N ALA A 470 -0.23 -22.04 -14.18
CA ALA A 470 -0.03 -20.61 -14.31
C ALA A 470 -0.43 -20.14 -15.73
N PHE A 471 -0.05 -20.90 -16.76
CA PHE A 471 -0.45 -20.59 -18.14
C PHE A 471 -1.95 -20.72 -18.37
N GLU A 472 -2.65 -21.68 -17.75
CA GLU A 472 -4.13 -21.75 -17.79
C GLU A 472 -4.77 -20.43 -17.30
N THR A 473 -4.19 -19.82 -16.25
CA THR A 473 -4.61 -18.51 -15.74
C THR A 473 -4.36 -17.40 -16.76
N LEU A 474 -3.16 -17.34 -17.34
CA LEU A 474 -2.78 -16.30 -18.30
C LEU A 474 -3.56 -16.43 -19.62
N THR A 475 -3.80 -17.65 -20.10
CA THR A 475 -4.65 -17.94 -21.27
C THR A 475 -6.09 -17.49 -21.05
N LEU A 476 -6.67 -17.76 -19.87
CA LEU A 476 -8.01 -17.28 -19.52
C LEU A 476 -8.10 -15.74 -19.61
N VAL A 477 -7.09 -15.04 -19.09
CA VAL A 477 -7.04 -13.57 -19.13
C VAL A 477 -6.88 -13.05 -20.56
N ASP A 478 -6.00 -13.66 -21.34
CA ASP A 478 -5.74 -13.29 -22.74
C ASP A 478 -6.99 -13.46 -23.61
N GLU A 479 -7.68 -14.61 -23.51
CA GLU A 479 -8.92 -14.89 -24.24
C GLU A 479 -10.06 -13.92 -23.90
N LEU A 480 -10.14 -13.47 -22.65
CA LEU A 480 -11.18 -12.54 -22.18
C LEU A 480 -10.75 -11.08 -22.23
N GLY A 481 -9.58 -10.78 -22.78
CA GLY A 481 -8.97 -9.46 -22.70
C GLY A 481 -9.96 -8.34 -23.02
N GLU A 482 -10.69 -8.39 -24.14
CA GLU A 482 -11.60 -7.31 -24.58
C GLU A 482 -12.67 -6.92 -23.54
N GLN A 483 -13.00 -7.85 -22.65
CA GLN A 483 -13.98 -7.70 -21.58
C GLN A 483 -13.34 -7.23 -20.25
N ILE A 484 -12.02 -7.36 -20.12
CA ILE A 484 -11.25 -7.01 -18.92
C ILE A 484 -10.74 -5.55 -19.03
N SER A 485 -10.95 -4.79 -17.96
CA SER A 485 -10.65 -3.36 -17.84
C SER A 485 -9.31 -3.08 -17.17
N ALA A 486 -8.84 -3.97 -16.30
CA ALA A 486 -7.51 -3.98 -15.71
C ALA A 486 -7.13 -5.40 -15.24
N LEU A 487 -5.84 -5.68 -15.13
CA LEU A 487 -5.30 -6.93 -14.59
C LEU A 487 -4.41 -6.60 -13.40
N MET A 488 -4.71 -7.20 -12.26
CA MET A 488 -3.80 -7.29 -11.11
C MET A 488 -3.38 -8.75 -10.97
N CYS A 489 -2.18 -9.08 -11.45
CA CYS A 489 -1.59 -10.40 -11.30
C CYS A 489 -0.26 -10.30 -10.56
N GLY A 490 -0.21 -10.80 -9.33
CA GLY A 490 1.00 -10.81 -8.50
C GLY A 490 1.59 -12.21 -8.35
N ARG A 491 2.60 -12.33 -7.49
CA ARG A 491 3.05 -13.63 -6.96
C ARG A 491 2.41 -13.88 -5.60
N PHE A 492 2.17 -15.15 -5.29
CA PHE A 492 1.67 -15.57 -4.00
C PHE A 492 2.59 -15.11 -2.86
N GLY A 493 2.03 -14.37 -1.91
CA GLY A 493 2.67 -14.02 -0.64
C GLY A 493 2.08 -14.84 0.49
N LEU A 494 2.92 -15.57 1.24
CA LEU A 494 2.48 -16.32 2.41
C LEU A 494 2.15 -15.36 3.57
N THR A 495 0.90 -15.39 4.03
CA THR A 495 0.46 -14.60 5.19
C THR A 495 0.44 -15.49 6.44
N ALA A 496 0.93 -14.95 7.57
CA ALA A 496 1.16 -15.73 8.79
C ALA A 496 -0.12 -16.34 9.40
N GLY A 497 -1.27 -15.69 9.23
CA GLY A 497 -2.56 -16.18 9.75
C GLY A 497 -3.36 -17.03 8.75
N SER A 498 -2.80 -17.39 7.59
CA SER A 498 -3.46 -18.23 6.60
C SER A 498 -3.48 -19.72 6.99
N GLU A 499 -4.39 -20.49 6.39
CA GLU A 499 -4.41 -21.97 6.51
C GLU A 499 -3.13 -22.57 5.93
N VAL A 500 -2.55 -21.97 4.88
CA VAL A 500 -1.25 -22.39 4.32
C VAL A 500 -0.14 -22.30 5.37
N ALA A 501 -0.11 -21.23 6.17
CA ALA A 501 0.86 -21.08 7.25
C ALA A 501 0.59 -22.01 8.44
N ALA A 502 -0.69 -22.28 8.74
CA ALA A 502 -1.09 -23.15 9.85
C ALA A 502 -0.91 -24.65 9.56
N GLU A 503 -1.14 -25.09 8.32
CA GLU A 503 -1.05 -26.48 7.88
C GLU A 503 -0.08 -26.68 6.69
N PRO A 504 1.19 -26.25 6.81
CA PRO A 504 2.10 -26.14 5.67
C PRO A 504 2.35 -27.47 4.95
N ALA A 505 2.40 -28.57 5.69
CA ALA A 505 2.56 -29.92 5.17
C ALA A 505 1.48 -30.32 4.15
N ARG A 506 0.24 -29.84 4.33
CA ARG A 506 -0.89 -30.13 3.45
C ARG A 506 -0.77 -29.45 2.09
N PHE A 507 -0.08 -28.32 2.04
CA PHE A 507 0.18 -27.56 0.81
C PHE A 507 1.54 -27.90 0.18
N GLY A 508 2.17 -29.00 0.61
CA GLY A 508 3.45 -29.44 0.06
C GLY A 508 4.65 -28.62 0.53
N LEU A 509 4.50 -27.84 1.61
CA LEU A 509 5.61 -27.12 2.21
C LEU A 509 6.38 -28.04 3.16
N ARG A 510 7.71 -28.01 3.07
CA ARG A 510 8.62 -28.79 3.94
C ARG A 510 8.85 -28.06 5.25
N GLU A 511 9.02 -26.75 5.18
CA GLU A 511 9.49 -25.93 6.28
C GLU A 511 9.03 -24.48 6.09
N LEU A 512 8.67 -23.84 7.20
CA LEU A 512 8.48 -22.41 7.33
C LEU A 512 9.50 -21.90 8.35
N TRP A 513 10.04 -20.72 8.13
CA TRP A 513 10.92 -20.08 9.11
C TRP A 513 10.76 -18.57 9.11
N ARG A 514 11.12 -18.00 10.25
CA ARG A 514 11.43 -16.57 10.40
C ARG A 514 12.93 -16.45 10.56
N VAL A 515 13.46 -15.27 10.30
CA VAL A 515 14.90 -15.01 10.44
C VAL A 515 15.19 -14.57 11.87
N ASP A 516 16.24 -15.11 12.47
CA ASP A 516 16.75 -14.64 13.75
C ASP A 516 17.18 -13.17 13.62
N GLY A 517 16.88 -12.34 14.61
CA GLY A 517 17.08 -10.89 14.55
C GLY A 517 15.98 -10.06 13.87
N ASP A 518 14.92 -10.68 13.35
CA ASP A 518 13.66 -9.98 13.02
C ASP A 518 12.71 -10.05 14.23
N PHE A 519 12.90 -9.13 15.18
CA PHE A 519 12.14 -9.06 16.43
C PHE A 519 10.64 -8.94 16.20
N TYR A 520 10.23 -8.22 15.15
CA TYR A 520 8.82 -8.03 14.80
C TYR A 520 8.26 -9.20 13.98
N GLY A 521 9.12 -10.10 13.50
CA GLY A 521 8.75 -11.32 12.80
C GLY A 521 7.94 -11.06 11.52
N MET A 522 8.25 -9.96 10.84
CA MET A 522 7.55 -9.55 9.63
C MET A 522 7.93 -10.40 8.40
N GLY A 523 9.11 -11.02 8.43
CA GLY A 523 9.58 -11.93 7.40
C GLY A 523 9.17 -13.37 7.66
N LEU A 524 8.19 -13.87 6.90
CA LEU A 524 7.82 -15.28 6.88
C LEU A 524 8.28 -15.94 5.57
N PHE A 525 9.16 -16.92 5.68
CA PHE A 525 9.75 -17.64 4.57
C PHE A 525 9.29 -19.10 4.56
N TYR A 526 9.33 -19.73 3.40
CA TYR A 526 8.95 -21.13 3.24
C TYR A 526 9.77 -21.84 2.17
N ALA A 527 9.84 -23.17 2.29
CA ALA A 527 10.44 -24.05 1.29
C ALA A 527 9.45 -25.14 0.92
N GLU A 528 9.24 -25.35 -0.37
CA GLU A 528 8.44 -26.47 -0.88
C GLU A 528 9.19 -27.80 -0.71
N ARG A 529 8.46 -28.90 -0.52
CA ARG A 529 9.04 -30.26 -0.51
C ARG A 529 9.62 -30.63 -1.87
N ARG A 530 8.99 -30.16 -2.93
CA ARG A 530 9.43 -30.24 -4.32
C ARG A 530 9.07 -28.91 -4.95
N ALA A 531 10.05 -28.21 -5.51
CA ALA A 531 9.82 -26.95 -6.20
C ALA A 531 8.76 -27.14 -7.29
N SER A 532 7.76 -26.27 -7.28
CA SER A 532 6.63 -26.24 -8.20
C SER A 532 7.03 -25.81 -9.61
N LYS A 533 8.08 -24.99 -9.72
CA LYS A 533 8.68 -24.50 -10.96
C LYS A 533 10.21 -24.41 -10.81
N THR A 534 10.94 -24.61 -11.89
CA THR A 534 12.35 -24.23 -12.02
C THR A 534 12.49 -22.71 -12.28
N ASP A 535 13.68 -22.14 -12.07
CA ASP A 535 13.91 -20.72 -12.35
C ASP A 535 13.56 -20.36 -13.81
N GLU A 536 13.91 -21.21 -14.77
CA GLU A 536 13.57 -21.01 -16.19
C GLU A 536 12.05 -21.02 -16.43
N GLU A 537 11.31 -21.90 -15.76
CA GLU A 537 9.85 -21.95 -15.84
C GLU A 537 9.20 -20.72 -15.20
N SER A 538 9.68 -20.27 -14.04
CA SER A 538 9.23 -19.04 -13.41
C SER A 538 9.47 -17.81 -14.30
N GLU A 539 10.64 -17.72 -14.94
CA GLU A 539 10.91 -16.66 -15.92
C GLU A 539 9.99 -16.73 -17.15
N ARG A 540 9.60 -17.93 -17.60
CA ARG A 540 8.63 -18.09 -18.70
C ARG A 540 7.25 -17.57 -18.32
N VAL A 541 6.80 -17.85 -17.09
CA VAL A 541 5.53 -17.32 -16.55
C VAL A 541 5.58 -15.80 -16.48
N GLU A 542 6.66 -15.22 -15.97
CA GLU A 542 6.85 -13.76 -15.91
C GLU A 542 6.83 -13.11 -17.30
N ARG A 543 7.52 -13.70 -18.28
CA ARG A 543 7.50 -13.19 -19.66
C ARG A 543 6.10 -13.23 -20.26
N GLU A 544 5.36 -14.32 -20.03
CA GLU A 544 3.99 -14.44 -20.53
C GLU A 544 3.04 -13.48 -19.82
N LEU A 545 3.19 -13.29 -18.51
CA LEU A 545 2.44 -12.29 -17.77
C LEU A 545 2.74 -10.88 -18.30
N GLY A 546 4.01 -10.57 -18.59
CA GLY A 546 4.42 -9.34 -19.24
C GLY A 546 3.67 -9.12 -20.56
N ARG A 547 3.71 -10.12 -21.45
CA ARG A 547 3.00 -10.10 -22.74
C ARG A 547 1.50 -9.85 -22.58
N VAL A 548 0.83 -10.58 -21.69
CA VAL A 548 -0.62 -10.42 -21.45
C VAL A 548 -0.93 -9.03 -20.88
N SER A 549 -0.06 -8.51 -20.01
CA SER A 549 -0.24 -7.21 -19.36
C SER A 549 -0.04 -6.02 -20.30
N GLU A 550 0.66 -6.17 -21.43
CA GLU A 550 0.87 -5.12 -22.47
C GLU A 550 -0.44 -4.56 -23.05
N ARG A 551 -1.57 -5.22 -22.76
CA ARG A 551 -2.89 -4.83 -23.21
C ARG A 551 -3.48 -3.64 -22.44
N TRP A 552 -2.94 -3.33 -21.27
CA TRP A 552 -3.38 -2.22 -20.44
C TRP A 552 -2.22 -1.30 -20.09
N SER A 553 -2.45 0.01 -20.16
CA SER A 553 -1.52 1.03 -19.70
C SER A 553 -1.82 1.34 -18.22
N LEU A 554 -1.36 0.45 -17.34
CA LEU A 554 -1.55 0.57 -15.90
C LEU A 554 -0.39 1.34 -15.26
N ARG A 555 -0.71 2.19 -14.29
CA ARG A 555 0.27 2.89 -13.45
C ARG A 555 0.31 2.25 -12.06
N SER A 556 1.45 2.35 -11.39
CA SER A 556 1.62 1.84 -10.03
C SER A 556 0.61 2.46 -9.07
N TYR A 557 0.15 1.69 -8.08
CA TYR A 557 -0.70 2.23 -7.01
C TYR A 557 0.04 3.41 -6.33
N PRO A 558 -0.62 4.57 -6.11
CA PRO A 558 -2.08 4.81 -6.10
C PRO A 558 -2.66 5.43 -7.40
N TRP A 559 -1.94 5.37 -8.51
CA TRP A 559 -2.38 5.94 -9.77
C TRP A 559 -3.37 5.04 -10.52
N ALA A 560 -3.94 5.55 -11.62
CA ALA A 560 -4.82 4.79 -12.51
C ALA A 560 -4.17 3.46 -12.97
N GLY A 561 -4.60 2.36 -12.38
CA GLY A 561 -3.98 1.05 -12.52
C GLY A 561 -4.58 -0.04 -11.65
N SER A 562 -5.24 0.32 -10.54
CA SER A 562 -6.12 -0.57 -9.78
C SER A 562 -7.49 0.06 -9.52
N LEU A 563 -8.56 -0.73 -9.48
CA LEU A 563 -9.93 -0.27 -9.16
C LEU A 563 -10.01 0.38 -7.78
N SER A 564 -9.14 0.04 -6.85
CA SER A 564 -9.13 0.65 -5.51
C SER A 564 -8.60 2.09 -5.47
N THR A 565 -8.20 2.66 -6.62
CA THR A 565 -7.65 4.03 -6.70
C THR A 565 -8.68 5.04 -7.20
N ALA A 566 -8.62 6.26 -6.67
CA ALA A 566 -9.50 7.35 -7.11
C ALA A 566 -9.35 7.62 -8.62
N HIS A 567 -8.12 7.58 -9.13
CA HIS A 567 -7.84 7.90 -10.54
C HIS A 567 -8.41 6.85 -11.51
N THR A 568 -8.41 5.56 -11.14
CA THR A 568 -9.08 4.54 -11.95
C THR A 568 -10.59 4.75 -11.97
N LEU A 569 -11.21 5.03 -10.82
CA LEU A 569 -12.65 5.34 -10.75
C LEU A 569 -13.01 6.54 -11.62
N ILE A 570 -12.22 7.62 -11.56
CA ILE A 570 -12.43 8.82 -12.39
C ILE A 570 -12.23 8.50 -13.89
N ALA A 571 -11.25 7.67 -14.23
CA ALA A 571 -11.01 7.22 -15.61
C ALA A 571 -12.21 6.41 -16.15
N TYR A 572 -12.71 5.44 -15.40
CA TYR A 572 -13.89 4.66 -15.79
C TYR A 572 -15.16 5.51 -15.83
N ALA A 573 -15.32 6.42 -14.86
CA ALA A 573 -16.45 7.32 -14.81
C ALA A 573 -16.53 8.24 -16.05
N SER A 574 -15.39 8.63 -16.60
CA SER A 574 -15.29 9.59 -17.70
C SER A 574 -15.17 8.95 -19.08
N ARG A 575 -14.48 7.81 -19.21
CA ARG A 575 -14.17 7.16 -20.50
C ARG A 575 -14.70 5.73 -20.61
N GLY A 576 -15.40 5.23 -19.60
CA GLY A 576 -15.95 3.87 -19.55
C GLY A 576 -14.92 2.77 -19.24
N PRO A 577 -15.34 1.49 -19.24
CA PRO A 577 -14.50 0.34 -18.89
C PRO A 577 -13.19 0.21 -19.69
N GLY A 578 -13.14 0.76 -20.92
CA GLY A 578 -11.95 0.76 -21.77
C GLY A 578 -10.90 1.81 -21.43
N ALA A 579 -11.09 2.61 -20.38
CA ALA A 579 -10.26 3.78 -20.10
C ALA A 579 -8.75 3.50 -19.92
N LEU A 580 -8.37 2.27 -19.58
CA LEU A 580 -6.98 1.84 -19.36
C LEU A 580 -6.43 0.95 -20.50
N ARG A 581 -7.26 0.58 -21.48
CA ARG A 581 -6.84 -0.13 -22.70
C ARG A 581 -6.36 0.86 -23.77
N VAL A 582 -5.44 1.74 -23.37
CA VAL A 582 -4.83 2.73 -24.25
C VAL A 582 -3.41 2.28 -24.61
N PRO A 583 -2.86 2.71 -25.76
CA PRO A 583 -1.47 2.39 -26.11
C PRO A 583 -0.52 2.77 -24.98
N HIS A 584 0.50 1.94 -24.75
CA HIS A 584 1.58 2.30 -23.84
C HIS A 584 2.20 3.62 -24.29
N LEU A 585 2.21 4.58 -23.37
CA LEU A 585 2.83 5.86 -23.59
C LEU A 585 4.28 5.75 -23.16
N GLU A 586 5.19 6.05 -24.09
CA GLU A 586 6.60 6.16 -23.77
C GLU A 586 6.79 7.13 -22.59
N PRO A 587 7.65 6.80 -21.61
CA PRO A 587 7.99 7.71 -20.54
C PRO A 587 8.47 9.05 -21.12
N HIS A 588 8.13 10.15 -20.45
CA HIS A 588 8.54 11.46 -20.92
C HIS A 588 10.07 11.58 -20.89
N SER A 589 10.72 11.50 -22.07
CA SER A 589 12.17 11.66 -22.20
C SER A 589 12.55 13.13 -22.00
N GLY A 590 12.83 13.46 -20.73
CA GLY A 590 13.28 14.78 -20.32
C GLY A 590 14.69 15.13 -20.84
N PRO A 591 15.22 16.31 -20.46
CA PRO A 591 16.57 16.69 -20.84
C PRO A 591 17.59 15.70 -20.28
N THR A 592 18.63 15.42 -21.04
CA THR A 592 19.77 14.61 -20.60
C THR A 592 21.00 15.48 -20.43
N ARG A 593 21.86 15.10 -19.48
CA ARG A 593 23.15 15.77 -19.23
C ARG A 593 24.28 14.76 -19.32
N THR A 594 25.50 15.24 -19.50
CA THR A 594 26.68 14.36 -19.53
C THR A 594 27.85 15.00 -18.77
N GLU A 595 28.25 14.36 -17.69
CA GLU A 595 29.26 14.89 -16.77
C GLU A 595 30.36 13.86 -16.48
N PRO A 596 31.58 14.32 -16.14
CA PRO A 596 32.66 13.43 -15.73
C PRO A 596 32.30 12.72 -14.43
N ALA A 597 32.80 11.49 -14.29
CA ALA A 597 32.59 10.63 -13.13
C ALA A 597 33.87 9.84 -12.86
N ARG A 598 34.22 9.65 -11.58
CA ARG A 598 35.46 8.93 -11.24
C ARG A 598 35.30 7.42 -11.31
N PHE A 599 34.11 6.92 -11.05
CA PHE A 599 33.74 5.51 -11.15
C PHE A 599 32.61 5.34 -12.17
N ASN A 600 32.47 4.14 -12.73
CA ASN A 600 31.39 3.80 -13.67
C ASN A 600 30.13 3.39 -12.90
N PRO A 601 29.12 4.28 -12.72
CA PRO A 601 27.94 3.97 -11.91
C PRO A 601 27.06 2.88 -12.51
N VAL A 602 27.01 2.76 -13.84
CA VAL A 602 26.20 1.74 -14.53
C VAL A 602 26.72 0.34 -14.20
N LYS A 603 28.04 0.15 -14.34
CA LYS A 603 28.68 -1.12 -14.01
C LYS A 603 28.59 -1.42 -12.51
N LEU A 604 28.77 -0.40 -11.67
CA LEU A 604 28.67 -0.56 -10.22
C LEU A 604 27.25 -0.92 -9.78
N GLY A 605 26.22 -0.27 -10.30
CA GLY A 605 24.83 -0.56 -9.98
C GLY A 605 24.48 -2.02 -10.28
N ALA A 606 24.84 -2.50 -11.48
CA ALA A 606 24.58 -3.89 -11.87
C ALA A 606 25.34 -4.91 -10.99
N LEU A 607 26.65 -4.72 -10.81
CA LEU A 607 27.48 -5.69 -10.05
C LEU A 607 27.19 -5.65 -8.55
N ALA A 608 27.10 -4.46 -7.97
CA ALA A 608 26.82 -4.31 -6.55
C ALA A 608 25.37 -4.72 -6.24
N GLY A 609 24.42 -4.44 -7.13
CA GLY A 609 23.03 -4.89 -6.99
C GLY A 609 22.90 -6.41 -6.98
N ALA A 610 23.58 -7.12 -7.90
CA ALA A 610 23.59 -8.58 -7.91
C ALA A 610 24.18 -9.17 -6.62
N ARG A 611 25.31 -8.62 -6.17
CA ARG A 611 25.94 -9.02 -4.89
C ARG A 611 25.05 -8.71 -3.69
N GLU A 612 24.37 -7.58 -3.69
CA GLU A 612 23.44 -7.21 -2.62
C GLU A 612 22.31 -8.26 -2.51
N ALA A 613 21.76 -8.71 -3.64
CA ALA A 613 20.78 -9.78 -3.66
C ALA A 613 21.34 -11.10 -3.09
N GLU A 614 22.55 -11.50 -3.47
CA GLU A 614 23.23 -12.69 -2.92
C GLU A 614 23.45 -12.57 -1.40
N LEU A 615 23.86 -11.40 -0.90
CA LEU A 615 24.04 -11.18 0.54
C LEU A 615 22.74 -11.34 1.32
N TRP A 616 21.65 -10.73 0.85
CA TRP A 616 20.35 -10.85 1.49
C TRP A 616 19.76 -12.25 1.37
N GLN A 617 19.96 -12.93 0.23
CA GLN A 617 19.59 -14.32 0.06
C GLN A 617 20.32 -15.21 1.07
N PHE A 618 21.64 -15.06 1.22
CA PHE A 618 22.40 -15.81 2.21
C PHE A 618 21.91 -15.52 3.64
N LEU A 619 21.72 -14.25 4.02
CA LEU A 619 21.27 -13.88 5.36
C LEU A 619 19.89 -14.44 5.70
N THR A 620 18.96 -14.44 4.75
CA THR A 620 17.55 -14.81 4.99
C THR A 620 17.24 -16.28 4.74
N GLN A 621 17.90 -16.92 3.78
CA GLN A 621 17.61 -18.30 3.36
C GLN A 621 18.57 -19.31 3.97
N GLU A 622 19.87 -19.00 4.01
CA GLU A 622 20.93 -19.94 4.43
C GLU A 622 21.32 -19.75 5.90
N ARG A 623 21.80 -18.54 6.26
CA ARG A 623 22.16 -18.18 7.64
C ARG A 623 20.92 -18.08 8.52
N ARG A 624 19.79 -17.67 7.93
CA ARG A 624 18.50 -17.41 8.60
C ARG A 624 18.64 -16.52 9.84
N ALA A 625 19.57 -15.58 9.79
CA ALA A 625 19.86 -14.64 10.84
C ALA A 625 20.28 -13.31 10.22
N VAL A 626 19.58 -12.25 10.58
CA VAL A 626 19.75 -10.89 10.07
C VAL A 626 20.14 -9.96 11.20
N SER A 627 21.17 -9.17 10.95
CA SER A 627 21.49 -7.99 11.76
C SER A 627 22.35 -7.06 10.94
N ARG A 628 22.39 -5.79 11.31
CA ARG A 628 23.31 -4.85 10.67
C ARG A 628 24.77 -5.26 10.82
N ALA A 629 25.14 -5.89 11.94
CA ALA A 629 26.48 -6.40 12.17
C ALA A 629 26.80 -7.55 11.20
N ALA A 630 25.91 -8.53 11.08
CA ALA A 630 26.06 -9.66 10.15
C ALA A 630 26.14 -9.19 8.69
N TYR A 631 25.30 -8.24 8.29
CA TYR A 631 25.39 -7.66 6.94
C TYR A 631 26.73 -6.94 6.72
N ARG A 632 27.19 -6.12 7.68
CA ARG A 632 28.46 -5.39 7.55
C ARG A 632 29.67 -6.31 7.43
N GLU A 633 29.65 -7.43 8.16
CA GLU A 633 30.66 -8.48 8.06
C GLU A 633 30.75 -9.00 6.61
N LEU A 634 29.63 -9.45 6.04
CA LEU A 634 29.61 -9.98 4.68
C LEU A 634 29.92 -8.92 3.62
N ALA A 635 29.32 -7.73 3.74
CA ALA A 635 29.56 -6.62 2.83
C ALA A 635 31.02 -6.13 2.83
N SER A 636 31.78 -6.39 3.90
CA SER A 636 33.22 -6.05 3.96
C SER A 636 34.10 -7.01 3.14
N ALA A 637 33.62 -8.21 2.85
CA ALA A 637 34.32 -9.20 2.01
C ALA A 637 34.12 -8.94 0.50
N VAL A 638 33.15 -8.09 0.14
CA VAL A 638 32.90 -7.74 -1.26
C VAL A 638 34.04 -6.87 -1.80
N PRO A 639 34.61 -7.19 -2.98
CA PRO A 639 35.71 -6.43 -3.57
C PRO A 639 35.40 -4.94 -3.73
N GLU A 640 36.33 -4.10 -3.27
CA GLU A 640 36.28 -2.65 -3.43
C GLU A 640 36.41 -2.25 -4.90
N ALA A 641 35.70 -1.19 -5.30
CA ALA A 641 35.77 -0.66 -6.65
C ALA A 641 36.89 0.36 -6.78
N MET A 642 37.75 0.15 -7.78
CA MET A 642 38.80 1.09 -8.16
C MET A 642 38.27 2.16 -9.14
N PRO A 643 38.87 3.37 -9.14
CA PRO A 643 38.51 4.43 -10.08
C PRO A 643 38.54 3.95 -11.52
N THR A 644 37.47 4.24 -12.26
CA THR A 644 37.36 4.02 -13.70
C THR A 644 36.82 5.30 -14.31
N PRO A 645 37.66 6.34 -14.51
CA PRO A 645 37.20 7.64 -14.94
C PRO A 645 36.54 7.59 -16.33
N GLY A 646 35.58 8.47 -16.56
CA GLY A 646 34.89 8.61 -17.83
C GLY A 646 33.72 9.59 -17.70
N ARG A 647 32.72 9.46 -18.56
CA ARG A 647 31.56 10.36 -18.61
C ARG A 647 30.27 9.57 -18.45
N VAL A 648 29.38 10.07 -17.61
CA VAL A 648 28.03 9.52 -17.41
C VAL A 648 27.04 10.42 -18.11
N ARG A 649 26.24 9.86 -19.02
CA ARG A 649 25.02 10.50 -19.49
C ARG A 649 23.88 10.10 -18.56
N PHE A 650 23.11 11.05 -18.07
CA PHE A 650 21.98 10.80 -17.17
C PHE A 650 20.76 11.64 -17.58
N GLY A 651 19.58 11.09 -17.36
CA GLY A 651 18.27 11.68 -17.62
C GLY A 651 17.17 10.96 -16.84
N ALA A 652 15.92 11.39 -17.03
CA ALA A 652 14.75 10.74 -16.43
C ALA A 652 14.62 9.26 -16.85
N ASP A 653 15.13 8.94 -18.04
CA ASP A 653 15.19 7.61 -18.66
C ASP A 653 16.34 6.72 -18.12
N GLY A 654 17.16 7.22 -17.20
CA GLY A 654 18.23 6.48 -16.55
C GLY A 654 19.64 6.99 -16.88
N ILE A 655 20.63 6.10 -16.71
CA ILE A 655 22.06 6.44 -16.84
C ILE A 655 22.79 5.54 -17.85
N SER A 656 23.75 6.11 -18.57
CA SER A 656 24.64 5.38 -19.49
C SER A 656 26.09 5.85 -19.39
N TRP A 657 27.03 4.95 -19.66
CA TRP A 657 28.46 5.19 -19.51
C TRP A 657 29.16 5.37 -20.86
N LYS A 658 30.02 6.39 -20.95
CA LYS A 658 30.96 6.59 -22.06
C LYS A 658 32.37 6.69 -21.50
N ARG A 659 33.26 5.81 -21.96
CA ARG A 659 34.68 5.82 -21.58
C ARG A 659 35.38 7.07 -22.09
#